data_AF-A0A841HVQ3-F1
#
_entry.id   AF-A0A841HVQ3-F1
#
_cell.length_a   1.000
_cell.length_b   1.000
_cell.length_c   1.000
_cell.angle_alpha   90.00
_cell.angle_beta   90.00
_cell.angle_gamma   90.00
#
_symmetry.space_group_name_H-M   'P 1'
#
loop_
_entity.id
_entity.type
_entity.pdbx_description
1 polymer ?
#
loop_
_entity_poly.entity_id
_entity_poly.type
_entity_poly.pdbx_seq_one_letter_code
_entity_poly.pdbx_strand_id
1 'polypeptide(L)'
;MRTPERRQRGMALVTVLTVSLLTLALVTGSLWLAGAARGLTADSNATQIAQYAAESGIQRGLFELSRAERLLIEGLQHGLESPKWHSLTKADLEKWVRQMCGVNKLHPAQVGVEKQACKVTGEAFKQPAQVELFTQVIPTEVLEEYGVPAGPQYWIHLFSGSAQPIGQSFVFGQGSLSYTTRPRLRPLEVLHDGYGNYELVFRVERLPGEGQLKAGGEVRASRRMLFDTEPNPNSHFRLRLSRDALTRYALFVNRLTGEGTNTKTNFYDSFMSNGPVRTNDVANFVDSDNGGSLEPWFGGGFSSAGCTQVNADGTQCTGTYLQGAYDPPNHISMQSMKPVHYYPVFDLGGKSKVAPTGGAMRWDAPFLPLPDHQADQKNRALEGGLFVEGDVSDLYLSQDGKDQFITLDGIEYRLDSLGYLSRLEGKTWKPLTKDPDSPEGAWKVYEGGPRTPFNGVIHVTGKLDNLRGPERNPWANKDSAPAALAAHARLTVSVVGDVTITRDLKYATPPCTSGNVRNGDGSVTPANCPNLEAANMLGIYSHTGDVLIANNKTSLPAPNNAPSNLQLHAAIMASRGELRVPHGSFPTPDKGQLTLLGALIENTYGAIGGGNFGYRRDFIHDPRLALGDMPPHFPTQKNWDAGLKFYGTLDFQNTTYIAYSRPRLTPGGDWKQVGP
;
A
#
# COMPACT_ATOMS: atom_id res chain seq x y z
N MET A 1 88.71 53.55 71.69
CA MET A 1 87.43 54.01 71.13
C MET A 1 87.00 53.05 70.03
N ARG A 2 85.80 52.45 70.14
CA ARG A 2 85.19 51.56 69.14
C ARG A 2 84.49 52.39 68.06
N THR A 3 84.56 51.97 66.79
CA THR A 3 83.50 52.25 65.80
C THR A 3 83.23 51.00 64.93
N PRO A 4 81.98 50.74 64.52
CA PRO A 4 81.52 49.43 64.07
C PRO A 4 81.18 49.45 62.58
N GLU A 5 82.13 49.09 61.71
CA GLU A 5 81.91 49.11 60.24
C GLU A 5 81.86 47.71 59.59
N ARG A 6 81.77 46.65 60.39
CA ARG A 6 81.82 45.25 59.89
C ARG A 6 80.48 44.52 59.76
N ARG A 7 79.35 45.13 60.12
CA ARG A 7 78.03 44.47 60.08
C ARG A 7 77.15 44.76 58.85
N GLN A 8 77.44 45.79 58.05
CA GLN A 8 76.58 46.15 56.92
C GLN A 8 76.90 45.43 55.60
N ARG A 9 78.11 44.90 55.40
CA ARG A 9 78.47 44.19 54.16
C ARG A 9 77.95 42.74 54.09
N GLY A 10 77.68 42.11 55.23
CA GLY A 10 77.13 40.75 55.29
C GLY A 10 75.64 40.66 54.95
N MET A 11 74.83 41.65 55.34
CA MET A 11 73.40 41.63 55.06
C MET A 11 73.11 41.89 53.58
N ALA A 12 73.78 42.84 52.93
CA ALA A 12 73.54 43.16 51.52
C ALA A 12 73.78 41.96 50.58
N LEU A 13 74.79 41.13 50.84
CA LEU A 13 75.04 39.93 50.03
C LEU A 13 73.92 38.90 50.20
N VAL A 14 73.44 38.70 51.42
CA VAL A 14 72.37 37.73 51.72
C VAL A 14 71.03 38.20 51.14
N THR A 15 70.72 39.50 51.17
CA THR A 15 69.50 40.02 50.53
C THR A 15 69.58 39.93 49.01
N VAL A 16 70.73 40.22 48.40
CA VAL A 16 70.88 40.10 46.94
C VAL A 16 70.77 38.64 46.51
N LEU A 17 71.40 37.71 47.23
CA LEU A 17 71.31 36.28 46.90
C LEU A 17 69.90 35.71 47.08
N THR A 18 69.21 36.08 48.17
CA THR A 18 67.83 35.62 48.39
C THR A 18 66.87 36.21 47.37
N VAL A 19 66.99 37.51 47.04
CA VAL A 19 66.17 38.14 45.99
C VAL A 19 66.47 37.54 44.61
N SER A 20 67.74 37.31 44.25
CA SER A 20 68.10 36.66 42.99
C SER A 20 67.56 35.24 42.88
N LEU A 21 67.65 34.43 43.95
CA LEU A 21 67.08 33.08 43.97
C LEU A 21 65.54 33.10 43.88
N LEU A 22 64.88 34.05 44.54
CA LEU A 22 63.43 34.21 44.46
C LEU A 22 62.98 34.64 43.06
N THR A 23 63.71 35.55 42.41
CA THR A 23 63.41 35.95 41.03
C THR A 23 63.62 34.82 40.04
N LEU A 24 64.66 33.99 40.21
CA LEU A 24 64.89 32.83 39.36
C LEU A 24 63.76 31.79 39.52
N ALA A 25 63.36 31.50 40.76
CA ALA A 25 62.25 30.60 41.05
C ALA A 25 60.93 31.09 40.41
N LEU A 26 60.64 32.40 40.53
CA LEU A 26 59.47 33.02 39.91
C LEU A 26 59.52 32.96 38.37
N VAL A 27 60.67 33.22 37.75
CA VAL A 27 60.83 33.11 36.29
C VAL A 27 60.66 31.67 35.82
N THR A 28 61.23 30.69 36.52
CA THR A 28 61.05 29.27 36.18
C THR A 28 59.59 28.80 36.35
N GLY A 29 58.90 29.24 37.41
CA GLY A 29 57.48 28.95 37.62
C GLY A 29 56.59 29.58 36.54
N SER A 30 56.92 30.81 36.12
CA SER A 30 56.20 31.53 35.05
C SER A 30 56.35 30.84 33.69
N LEU A 31 57.55 30.35 33.36
CA LEU A 31 57.82 29.60 32.13
C LEU A 31 57.08 28.25 32.10
N TRP A 32 57.01 27.57 33.25
CA TRP A 32 56.27 26.32 33.36
C TRP A 32 54.75 26.53 33.21
N LEU A 33 54.20 27.55 33.87
CA LEU A 33 52.78 27.95 33.74
C LEU A 33 52.44 28.38 32.30
N ALA A 34 53.32 29.15 31.64
CA ALA A 34 53.12 29.54 30.24
C ALA A 34 53.19 28.34 29.27
N GLY A 35 54.07 27.38 29.54
CA GLY A 35 54.15 26.12 28.80
C GLY A 35 52.89 25.26 28.97
N ALA A 36 52.40 25.12 30.21
CA ALA A 36 51.18 24.37 30.52
C ALA A 36 49.93 25.03 29.89
N ALA A 37 49.81 26.37 29.96
CA ALA A 37 48.71 27.10 29.35
C ALA A 37 48.68 26.96 27.82
N ARG A 38 49.85 27.01 27.15
CA ARG A 38 49.94 26.76 25.70
C ARG A 38 49.58 25.33 25.33
N GLY A 39 50.01 24.34 26.13
CA GLY A 39 49.64 22.94 25.96
C GLY A 39 48.12 22.73 26.03
N LEU A 40 47.47 23.31 27.04
CA LEU A 40 46.01 23.26 27.20
C LEU A 40 45.27 23.89 26.02
N THR A 41 45.73 25.03 25.50
CA THR A 41 45.12 25.65 24.32
C THR A 41 45.30 24.84 23.04
N ALA A 42 46.47 24.21 22.85
CA ALA A 42 46.74 23.38 21.68
C ALA A 42 45.93 22.08 21.69
N ASP A 43 45.81 21.43 22.86
CA ASP A 43 45.01 20.21 23.03
C ASP A 43 43.50 20.49 22.94
N SER A 44 43.05 21.64 23.44
CA SER A 44 41.68 22.12 23.27
C SER A 44 41.36 22.41 21.80
N ASN A 45 42.28 23.06 21.07
CA ASN A 45 42.09 23.33 19.64
C ASN A 45 42.08 22.02 18.82
N ALA A 46 43.03 21.11 19.07
CA ALA A 46 43.08 19.80 18.43
C ALA A 46 41.79 18.99 18.67
N THR A 47 41.25 19.08 19.88
CA THR A 47 39.96 18.52 20.27
C THR A 47 38.79 19.10 19.47
N GLN A 48 38.70 20.42 19.37
CA GLN A 48 37.64 21.10 18.61
C GLN A 48 37.71 20.75 17.13
N ILE A 49 38.91 20.72 16.55
CA ILE A 49 39.13 20.30 15.16
C ILE A 49 38.66 18.85 14.94
N ALA A 50 39.00 17.93 15.85
CA ALA A 50 38.51 16.55 15.78
C ALA A 50 36.99 16.46 15.94
N GLN A 51 36.38 17.33 16.75
CA GLN A 51 34.93 17.41 16.88
C GLN A 51 34.27 17.89 15.58
N TYR A 52 34.73 18.99 14.98
CA TYR A 52 34.19 19.48 13.69
C TYR A 52 34.32 18.43 12.58
N ALA A 53 35.41 17.66 12.57
CA ALA A 53 35.55 16.52 11.66
C ALA A 53 34.50 15.44 11.94
N ALA A 54 34.26 15.08 13.22
CA ALA A 54 33.21 14.13 13.58
C ALA A 54 31.81 14.66 13.17
N GLU A 55 31.54 15.96 13.31
CA GLU A 55 30.27 16.60 12.92
C GLU A 55 30.08 16.53 11.41
N SER A 56 31.16 16.80 10.66
CA SER A 56 31.19 16.65 9.20
C SER A 56 30.92 15.21 8.78
N GLY A 57 31.45 14.22 9.53
CA GLY A 57 31.15 12.81 9.32
C GLY A 57 29.66 12.48 9.54
N ILE A 58 29.03 13.03 10.58
CA ILE A 58 27.58 12.87 10.79
C ILE A 58 26.81 13.50 9.63
N GLN A 59 27.11 14.73 9.24
CA GLN A 59 26.45 15.41 8.13
C GLN A 59 26.58 14.64 6.82
N ARG A 60 27.75 14.05 6.56
CA ARG A 60 27.94 13.17 5.41
C ARG A 60 27.07 11.92 5.50
N GLY A 61 26.97 11.29 6.66
CA GLY A 61 26.11 10.12 6.85
C GLY A 61 24.63 10.43 6.68
N LEU A 62 24.17 11.60 7.15
CA LEU A 62 22.80 12.08 6.92
C LEU A 62 22.52 12.35 5.44
N PHE A 63 23.47 12.94 4.72
CA PHE A 63 23.37 13.13 3.27
C PHE A 63 23.20 11.78 2.54
N GLU A 64 23.93 10.75 2.95
CA GLU A 64 23.85 9.41 2.37
C GLU A 64 22.50 8.73 2.66
N LEU A 65 21.96 8.92 3.87
CA LEU A 65 20.61 8.45 4.21
C LEU A 65 19.52 9.20 3.43
N SER A 66 19.64 10.52 3.27
CA SER A 66 18.73 11.31 2.43
C SER A 66 18.81 10.92 0.96
N ARG A 67 20.01 10.56 0.48
CA ARG A 67 20.19 10.01 -0.86
C ARG A 67 19.51 8.65 -1.01
N ALA A 68 19.67 7.76 -0.03
CA ALA A 68 18.97 6.48 -0.02
C ALA A 68 17.45 6.64 0.01
N GLU A 69 16.93 7.56 0.82
CA GLU A 69 15.50 7.89 0.87
C GLU A 69 14.98 8.33 -0.50
N ARG A 70 15.67 9.27 -1.16
CA ARG A 70 15.31 9.71 -2.51
C ARG A 70 15.34 8.59 -3.53
N LEU A 71 16.38 7.73 -3.51
CA LEU A 71 16.45 6.55 -4.37
C LEU A 71 15.29 5.56 -4.11
N LEU A 72 14.87 5.41 -2.86
CA LEU A 72 13.71 4.57 -2.51
C LEU A 72 12.37 5.21 -2.88
N ILE A 73 12.27 6.54 -3.00
CA ILE A 73 11.04 7.19 -3.43
C ILE A 73 11.01 7.29 -4.95
N GLU A 74 11.92 8.06 -5.53
CA GLU A 74 11.97 8.40 -6.94
C GLU A 74 12.42 7.20 -7.79
N GLY A 75 13.43 6.47 -7.32
CA GLY A 75 13.95 5.31 -8.04
C GLY A 75 12.94 4.17 -8.11
N LEU A 76 12.14 3.97 -7.05
CA LEU A 76 11.04 3.01 -7.10
C LEU A 76 9.93 3.51 -8.03
N GLN A 77 9.52 4.77 -7.92
CA GLN A 77 8.48 5.37 -8.78
C GLN A 77 8.83 5.29 -10.26
N HIS A 78 10.05 5.67 -10.65
CA HIS A 78 10.53 5.51 -12.03
C HIS A 78 10.63 4.04 -12.44
N GLY A 79 11.04 3.18 -11.50
CA GLY A 79 11.03 1.73 -11.68
C GLY A 79 9.64 1.24 -12.11
N LEU A 80 8.58 1.67 -11.41
CA LEU A 80 7.20 1.23 -11.68
C LEU A 80 6.72 1.53 -13.11
N GLU A 81 7.29 2.54 -13.75
CA GLU A 81 7.01 2.90 -15.15
C GLU A 81 7.79 2.03 -16.15
N SER A 82 8.79 1.26 -15.68
CA SER A 82 9.61 0.41 -16.54
C SER A 82 8.87 -0.86 -16.97
N PRO A 83 9.06 -1.34 -18.22
CA PRO A 83 8.44 -2.58 -18.71
C PRO A 83 8.70 -3.80 -17.82
N LYS A 84 9.86 -3.83 -17.16
CA LYS A 84 10.29 -4.92 -16.28
C LYS A 84 9.44 -5.03 -15.01
N TRP A 85 8.95 -3.90 -14.50
CA TRP A 85 8.04 -3.90 -13.35
C TRP A 85 6.65 -4.38 -13.71
N HIS A 86 6.17 -4.08 -14.92
CA HIS A 86 4.89 -4.59 -15.42
C HIS A 86 4.88 -6.11 -15.61
N SER A 87 6.05 -6.74 -15.80
CA SER A 87 6.17 -8.20 -15.88
C SER A 87 6.45 -8.87 -14.52
N LEU A 88 6.55 -8.11 -13.43
CA LEU A 88 6.86 -8.66 -12.11
C LEU A 88 5.69 -9.49 -11.59
N THR A 89 5.91 -10.78 -11.42
CA THR A 89 4.89 -11.68 -10.84
C THR A 89 4.93 -11.65 -9.31
N LYS A 90 3.85 -12.09 -8.67
CA LYS A 90 3.85 -12.31 -7.21
C LYS A 90 4.95 -13.29 -6.79
N ALA A 91 5.22 -14.32 -7.59
CA ALA A 91 6.25 -15.32 -7.31
C ALA A 91 7.66 -14.72 -7.29
N ASP A 92 7.94 -13.74 -8.16
CA ASP A 92 9.21 -13.01 -8.18
C ASP A 92 9.39 -12.19 -6.90
N LEU A 93 8.35 -11.46 -6.48
CA LEU A 93 8.41 -10.69 -5.24
C LEU A 93 8.56 -11.60 -4.02
N GLU A 94 7.80 -12.69 -3.95
CA GLU A 94 7.94 -13.68 -2.88
C GLU A 94 9.34 -14.30 -2.85
N LYS A 95 9.96 -14.53 -4.02
CA LYS A 95 11.34 -14.99 -4.12
C LYS A 95 12.30 -13.97 -3.51
N TRP A 96 12.15 -12.69 -3.83
CA TRP A 96 12.99 -11.63 -3.26
C TRP A 96 12.79 -11.47 -1.75
N VAL A 97 11.55 -11.54 -1.26
CA VAL A 97 11.25 -11.49 0.19
C VAL A 97 11.86 -12.70 0.92
N ARG A 98 11.77 -13.91 0.34
CA ARG A 98 12.43 -15.11 0.85
C ARG A 98 13.94 -14.94 0.96
N GLN A 99 14.58 -14.45 -0.11
CA GLN A 99 16.02 -14.20 -0.14
C GLN A 99 16.41 -13.15 0.90
N MET A 100 15.67 -12.04 0.99
CA MET A 100 15.88 -10.97 1.96
C MET A 100 15.86 -11.47 3.41
N CYS A 101 14.86 -12.28 3.74
CA CYS A 101 14.71 -12.86 5.08
C CYS A 101 15.64 -14.05 5.36
N GLY A 102 16.27 -14.62 4.33
CA GLY A 102 17.08 -15.83 4.44
C GLY A 102 16.24 -17.08 4.74
N VAL A 103 15.02 -17.16 4.22
CA VAL A 103 14.07 -18.25 4.48
C VAL A 103 13.66 -18.96 3.20
N ASN A 104 13.42 -20.28 3.29
CA ASN A 104 12.98 -21.07 2.13
C ASN A 104 11.46 -20.97 1.86
N LYS A 105 10.68 -20.59 2.89
CA LYS A 105 9.23 -20.41 2.81
C LYS A 105 8.83 -19.20 3.64
N LEU A 106 7.86 -18.43 3.16
CA LEU A 106 7.23 -17.35 3.92
C LEU A 106 6.14 -17.93 4.81
N HIS A 107 5.84 -17.26 5.92
CA HIS A 107 4.66 -17.61 6.69
C HIS A 107 3.42 -17.36 5.83
N PRO A 108 2.44 -18.28 5.84
CA PRO A 108 1.20 -18.08 5.11
C PRO A 108 0.48 -16.86 5.70
N ALA A 109 0.18 -15.89 4.85
CA ALA A 109 -0.64 -14.77 5.26
C ALA A 109 -2.06 -15.26 5.57
N GLN A 110 -2.63 -14.75 6.67
CA GLN A 110 -4.07 -14.84 6.89
C GLN A 110 -4.70 -13.59 6.30
N VAL A 111 -5.68 -13.80 5.44
CA VAL A 111 -6.47 -12.78 4.75
C VAL A 111 -7.01 -11.76 5.76
N GLY A 112 -6.69 -10.47 5.58
CA GLY A 112 -7.22 -9.37 6.39
C GLY A 112 -6.51 -9.10 7.72
N VAL A 113 -5.40 -9.79 8.00
CA VAL A 113 -4.57 -9.51 9.18
C VAL A 113 -3.15 -9.22 8.72
N GLU A 114 -2.65 -8.02 9.00
CA GLU A 114 -1.25 -7.69 8.82
C GLU A 114 -0.41 -8.68 9.64
N LYS A 115 0.35 -9.53 8.97
CA LYS A 115 1.19 -10.53 9.62
C LYS A 115 2.62 -10.38 9.19
N GLN A 116 3.51 -10.68 10.14
CA GLN A 116 4.92 -10.86 9.86
C GLN A 116 5.09 -12.04 8.90
N ALA A 117 5.41 -11.74 7.63
CA ALA A 117 5.75 -12.74 6.63
C ALA A 117 7.05 -13.44 7.02
N CYS A 118 8.03 -12.65 7.46
CA CYS A 118 9.28 -13.12 8.03
C CYS A 118 9.99 -12.02 8.83
N LYS A 119 10.73 -12.45 9.86
CA LYS A 119 11.74 -11.60 10.50
C LYS A 119 13.02 -11.69 9.69
N VAL A 120 13.68 -10.56 9.46
CA VAL A 120 14.98 -10.59 8.78
C VAL A 120 16.00 -11.16 9.78
N THR A 121 16.52 -12.34 9.47
CA THR A 121 17.48 -13.04 10.33
C THR A 121 18.89 -12.45 10.14
N GLY A 122 19.52 -12.04 11.24
CA GLY A 122 20.82 -11.36 11.23
C GLY A 122 20.72 -9.85 11.28
N GLU A 123 21.85 -9.19 11.56
CA GLU A 123 21.86 -7.74 11.74
C GLU A 123 21.88 -6.95 10.42
N ALA A 124 22.00 -7.62 9.26
CA ALA A 124 22.44 -6.99 8.01
C ALA A 124 22.16 -7.85 6.77
N PHE A 125 21.87 -7.22 5.63
CA PHE A 125 22.00 -7.86 4.32
C PHE A 125 23.47 -7.95 3.91
N LYS A 126 23.96 -9.17 3.66
CA LYS A 126 25.37 -9.45 3.33
C LYS A 126 25.56 -10.03 1.93
N GLN A 127 24.50 -10.53 1.32
CA GLN A 127 24.55 -11.22 0.04
C GLN A 127 23.82 -10.41 -1.05
N PRO A 128 24.29 -10.42 -2.31
CA PRO A 128 23.59 -9.78 -3.43
C PRO A 128 22.12 -10.16 -3.56
N ALA A 129 21.79 -11.43 -3.31
CA ALA A 129 20.42 -11.93 -3.36
C ALA A 129 19.47 -11.23 -2.36
N GLN A 130 19.98 -10.75 -1.22
CA GLN A 130 19.15 -10.10 -0.19
C GLN A 130 18.73 -8.67 -0.57
N VAL A 131 19.48 -8.04 -1.50
CA VAL A 131 19.20 -6.70 -2.01
C VAL A 131 18.75 -6.73 -3.47
N GLU A 132 18.43 -7.92 -3.99
CA GLU A 132 18.07 -8.14 -5.40
C GLU A 132 16.91 -7.24 -5.79
N LEU A 133 15.88 -7.13 -4.95
CA LEU A 133 14.75 -6.20 -5.10
C LEU A 133 15.24 -4.82 -5.56
N PHE A 134 16.04 -4.12 -4.75
CA PHE A 134 16.48 -2.75 -5.05
C PHE A 134 17.29 -2.64 -6.34
N THR A 135 18.12 -3.63 -6.64
CA THR A 135 18.93 -3.65 -7.87
C THR A 135 18.13 -3.94 -9.13
N GLN A 136 17.03 -4.70 -9.01
CA GLN A 136 16.21 -5.07 -10.16
C GLN A 136 15.19 -3.98 -10.49
N VAL A 137 14.78 -3.24 -9.47
CA VAL A 137 13.63 -2.35 -9.48
C VAL A 137 14.01 -0.90 -9.73
N ILE A 138 15.13 -0.42 -9.16
CA ILE A 138 15.58 0.96 -9.36
C ILE A 138 16.38 1.02 -10.66
N PRO A 139 15.96 1.81 -11.66
CA PRO A 139 16.66 1.91 -12.94
C PRO A 139 18.11 2.39 -12.75
N THR A 140 19.00 1.92 -13.64
CA THR A 140 20.44 2.27 -13.54
C THR A 140 20.65 3.77 -13.77
N GLU A 141 19.84 4.37 -14.62
CA GLU A 141 19.87 5.79 -14.96
C GLU A 141 19.62 6.67 -13.74
N VAL A 142 18.67 6.27 -12.88
CA VAL A 142 18.38 6.96 -11.61
C VAL A 142 19.56 6.80 -10.64
N LEU A 143 20.17 5.60 -10.56
CA LEU A 143 21.35 5.41 -9.71
C LEU A 143 22.52 6.31 -10.17
N GLU A 144 22.75 6.42 -11.47
CA GLU A 144 23.80 7.26 -12.06
C GLU A 144 23.58 8.75 -11.81
N GLU A 145 22.33 9.24 -11.91
CA GLU A 145 21.97 10.63 -11.56
C GLU A 145 22.34 10.99 -10.12
N TYR A 146 22.17 10.05 -9.20
CA TYR A 146 22.53 10.20 -7.79
C TYR A 146 24.00 9.85 -7.47
N GLY A 147 24.82 9.55 -8.48
CA GLY A 147 26.22 9.16 -8.32
C GLY A 147 26.38 7.88 -7.49
N VAL A 148 25.46 6.94 -7.65
CA VAL A 148 25.47 5.62 -7.03
C VAL A 148 25.81 4.58 -8.09
N PRO A 149 26.84 3.73 -7.87
CA PRO A 149 27.18 2.70 -8.84
C PRO A 149 26.05 1.68 -8.96
N ALA A 150 25.78 1.25 -10.19
CA ALA A 150 24.85 0.16 -10.46
C ALA A 150 25.26 -1.11 -9.71
N GLY A 151 24.27 -1.83 -9.19
CA GLY A 151 24.46 -3.15 -8.61
C GLY A 151 24.34 -3.24 -7.08
N PRO A 152 24.62 -4.41 -6.50
CA PRO A 152 24.22 -4.75 -5.13
C PRO A 152 25.10 -4.13 -4.06
N GLN A 153 26.33 -3.71 -4.39
CA GLN A 153 27.33 -3.30 -3.39
C GLN A 153 26.88 -2.07 -2.60
N TYR A 154 26.28 -1.08 -3.26
CA TYR A 154 25.73 0.10 -2.57
C TYR A 154 24.67 -0.30 -1.52
N TRP A 155 23.71 -1.14 -1.91
CA TRP A 155 22.64 -1.57 -1.02
C TRP A 155 23.16 -2.47 0.11
N ILE A 156 24.04 -3.43 -0.19
CA ILE A 156 24.70 -4.26 0.84
C ILE A 156 25.41 -3.35 1.85
N HIS A 157 26.21 -2.39 1.38
CA HIS A 157 26.91 -1.43 2.24
C HIS A 157 25.96 -0.64 3.14
N LEU A 158 24.87 -0.12 2.57
CA LEU A 158 23.86 0.64 3.30
C LEU A 158 23.12 -0.22 4.35
N PHE A 159 22.72 -1.45 4.00
CA PHE A 159 21.95 -2.31 4.92
C PHE A 159 22.82 -3.03 5.95
N SER A 160 24.09 -3.28 5.64
CA SER A 160 25.01 -3.94 6.57
C SER A 160 25.80 -3.01 7.46
N GLY A 161 25.99 -1.76 7.05
CA GLY A 161 27.02 -0.89 7.61
C GLY A 161 28.44 -1.44 7.45
N SER A 162 28.64 -2.46 6.60
CA SER A 162 29.94 -3.08 6.34
C SER A 162 30.78 -2.32 5.32
N ALA A 163 30.22 -1.26 4.73
CA ALA A 163 30.95 -0.35 3.87
C ALA A 163 32.26 0.08 4.56
N GLN A 164 33.32 0.25 3.76
CA GLN A 164 34.43 1.13 4.16
C GLN A 164 33.79 2.39 4.75
N PRO A 165 34.14 2.77 6.00
CA PRO A 165 33.57 3.97 6.59
C PRO A 165 33.71 5.11 5.60
N ILE A 166 32.63 5.85 5.37
CA ILE A 166 32.67 7.00 4.50
C ILE A 166 33.58 7.99 5.21
N GLY A 167 34.79 8.09 4.70
CA GLY A 167 35.83 8.87 5.33
C GLY A 167 36.67 9.56 4.29
N GLN A 168 36.87 10.85 4.52
CA GLN A 168 37.81 11.64 3.76
C GLN A 168 38.93 12.05 4.70
N SER A 169 40.16 12.01 4.18
CA SER A 169 41.33 12.57 4.85
C SER A 169 41.75 13.82 4.09
N PHE A 170 41.87 14.93 4.80
CA PHE A 170 42.34 16.21 4.27
C PHE A 170 43.72 16.50 4.84
N VAL A 171 44.59 17.09 4.02
CA VAL A 171 45.87 17.62 4.51
C VAL A 171 45.59 18.91 5.27
N PHE A 172 46.05 19.01 6.51
CA PHE A 172 45.85 20.17 7.38
C PHE A 172 47.19 20.59 7.99
N GLY A 173 47.84 21.59 7.39
CA GLY A 173 49.21 21.97 7.75
C GLY A 173 50.21 20.82 7.54
N GLN A 174 50.97 20.45 8.57
CA GLN A 174 51.86 19.27 8.58
C GLN A 174 51.15 17.97 9.04
N GLY A 175 49.83 18.01 9.20
CA GLY A 175 49.02 16.89 9.67
C GLY A 175 47.96 16.46 8.66
N SER A 176 47.13 15.50 9.08
CA SER A 176 45.91 15.12 8.37
C SER A 176 44.70 15.14 9.30
N LEU A 177 43.59 15.66 8.79
CA LEU A 177 42.29 15.62 9.44
C LEU A 177 41.43 14.59 8.70
N SER A 178 40.92 13.60 9.41
CA SER A 178 40.04 12.60 8.83
C SER A 178 38.75 12.50 9.60
N TYR A 179 37.64 12.26 8.91
CA TYR A 179 36.42 11.79 9.54
C TYR A 179 36.05 10.41 9.01
N THR A 180 35.24 9.68 9.76
CA THR A 180 34.66 8.40 9.37
C THR A 180 33.23 8.32 9.88
N THR A 181 32.30 7.91 9.01
CA THR A 181 30.91 7.64 9.38
C THR A 181 30.42 6.34 8.75
N ARG A 182 29.39 5.73 9.32
CA ARG A 182 28.79 4.47 8.84
C ARG A 182 27.27 4.57 8.89
N PRO A 183 26.63 5.20 7.89
CA PRO A 183 25.17 5.17 7.78
C PRO A 183 24.71 3.72 7.60
N ARG A 184 23.65 3.34 8.31
CA ARG A 184 23.11 1.98 8.26
C ARG A 184 21.60 1.97 8.35
N LEU A 185 20.97 1.30 7.38
CA LEU A 185 19.56 0.91 7.44
C LEU A 185 19.49 -0.53 7.93
N ARG A 186 18.94 -0.76 9.12
CA ARG A 186 18.73 -2.11 9.63
C ARG A 186 17.36 -2.63 9.18
N PRO A 187 17.30 -3.68 8.37
CA PRO A 187 16.05 -4.36 8.09
C PRO A 187 15.56 -5.10 9.35
N LEU A 188 14.27 -5.01 9.64
CA LEU A 188 13.67 -5.61 10.83
C LEU A 188 12.83 -6.82 10.45
N GLU A 189 11.85 -6.60 9.57
CA GLU A 189 10.88 -7.61 9.18
C GLU A 189 10.22 -7.25 7.84
N VAL A 190 9.52 -8.22 7.27
CA VAL A 190 8.62 -8.01 6.15
C VAL A 190 7.22 -8.41 6.59
N LEU A 191 6.26 -7.51 6.40
CA LEU A 191 4.85 -7.72 6.67
C LEU A 191 4.11 -8.03 5.37
N HIS A 192 3.07 -8.86 5.43
CA HIS A 192 2.20 -9.18 4.30
C HIS A 192 0.77 -9.39 4.80
N ASP A 193 -0.20 -8.89 4.05
CA ASP A 193 -1.63 -8.94 4.34
C ASP A 193 -2.40 -10.06 3.61
N GLY A 194 -1.71 -10.84 2.78
CA GLY A 194 -2.31 -11.90 1.96
C GLY A 194 -2.88 -11.45 0.61
N TYR A 195 -3.08 -10.14 0.42
CA TYR A 195 -3.67 -9.55 -0.78
C TYR A 195 -2.66 -9.06 -1.80
N GLY A 196 -1.37 -9.23 -1.50
CA GLY A 196 -0.28 -8.83 -2.39
C GLY A 196 0.34 -7.51 -1.99
N ASN A 197 0.17 -7.08 -0.74
CA ASN A 197 0.89 -5.93 -0.19
C ASN A 197 2.02 -6.41 0.72
N TYR A 198 3.26 -6.07 0.38
CA TYR A 198 4.44 -6.35 1.19
C TYR A 198 4.95 -5.05 1.78
N GLU A 199 5.15 -5.00 3.10
CA GLU A 199 5.79 -3.86 3.75
C GLU A 199 7.14 -4.28 4.31
N LEU A 200 8.21 -3.72 3.75
CA LEU A 200 9.55 -3.91 4.25
C LEU A 200 9.80 -2.88 5.35
N VAL A 201 10.01 -3.36 6.58
CA VAL A 201 10.22 -2.53 7.74
C VAL A 201 11.71 -2.42 8.02
N PHE A 202 12.23 -1.20 8.03
CA PHE A 202 13.63 -0.94 8.36
C PHE A 202 13.78 0.30 9.26
N ARG A 203 14.89 0.34 9.99
CA ARG A 203 15.23 1.41 10.93
C ARG A 203 16.57 2.01 10.56
N VAL A 204 16.71 3.32 10.76
CA VAL A 204 18.02 3.96 10.70
C VAL A 204 18.74 3.69 12.03
N GLU A 205 19.87 2.98 11.99
CA GLU A 205 20.69 2.84 13.21
C GLU A 205 21.37 4.15 13.56
N ARG A 206 21.75 4.28 14.84
CA ARG A 206 22.58 5.38 15.33
C ARG A 206 23.75 5.64 14.40
N LEU A 207 23.94 6.91 14.05
CA LEU A 207 24.94 7.31 13.08
C LEU A 207 26.21 7.78 13.82
N PRO A 208 27.29 6.97 13.87
CA PRO A 208 28.54 7.40 14.49
C PRO A 208 29.30 8.32 13.55
N GLY A 209 29.75 9.48 14.06
CA GLY A 209 30.80 10.28 13.44
C GLY A 209 32.07 10.20 14.28
N GLU A 210 33.18 9.75 13.69
CA GLU A 210 34.49 9.80 14.34
C GLU A 210 35.41 10.73 13.55
N GLY A 211 35.97 11.73 14.21
CA GLY A 211 36.96 12.65 13.67
C GLY A 211 38.31 12.42 14.33
N GLN A 212 39.38 12.39 13.54
CA GLN A 212 40.75 12.20 14.00
C GLN A 212 41.64 13.27 13.38
N LEU A 213 42.39 13.98 14.22
CA LEU A 213 43.49 14.86 13.79
C LEU A 213 44.81 14.12 14.03
N LYS A 214 45.59 13.91 12.98
CA LYS A 214 46.93 13.32 13.02
C LYS A 214 47.98 14.39 12.71
N ALA A 215 49.12 14.34 13.40
CA ALA A 215 50.28 15.19 13.07
C ALA A 215 51.56 14.36 13.19
N GLY A 216 52.36 14.31 12.13
CA GLY A 216 53.55 13.43 12.07
C GLY A 216 53.20 11.93 12.08
N GLY A 217 52.02 11.55 11.57
CA GLY A 217 51.54 10.16 11.56
C GLY A 217 50.83 9.71 12.84
N GLU A 218 50.99 10.42 13.95
CA GLU A 218 50.33 10.11 15.23
C GLU A 218 49.00 10.82 15.41
N VAL A 219 48.01 10.15 16.00
CA VAL A 219 46.71 10.75 16.39
C VAL A 219 46.93 11.71 17.54
N ARG A 220 46.75 13.01 17.28
CA ARG A 220 46.83 14.08 18.27
C ARG A 220 45.53 14.25 19.03
N ALA A 221 44.40 14.13 18.34
CA ALA A 221 43.08 14.16 18.96
C ALA A 221 42.11 13.25 18.19
N SER A 222 41.19 12.63 18.91
CA SER A 222 40.06 11.90 18.34
C SER A 222 38.78 12.28 19.09
N ARG A 223 37.69 12.43 18.34
CA ARG A 223 36.35 12.64 18.88
C ARG A 223 35.39 11.70 18.18
N ARG A 224 34.58 11.02 18.99
CA ARG A 224 33.47 10.21 18.51
C ARG A 224 32.19 10.86 19.01
N MET A 225 31.28 11.09 18.09
CA MET A 225 29.92 11.49 18.37
C MET A 225 28.97 10.45 17.84
N LEU A 226 27.83 10.35 18.50
CA LEU A 226 26.72 9.53 18.07
C LEU A 226 25.58 10.50 17.78
N PHE A 227 25.15 10.54 16.53
CA PHE A 227 23.86 11.12 16.20
C PHE A 227 22.81 10.04 16.46
N ASP A 228 22.10 10.20 17.58
CA ASP A 228 20.96 9.36 17.87
C ASP A 228 19.80 9.87 17.00
N THR A 229 19.46 9.09 15.98
CA THR A 229 18.28 9.33 15.16
C THR A 229 16.98 9.08 15.94
N GLU A 230 17.06 8.57 17.18
CA GLU A 230 15.92 8.19 18.00
C GLU A 230 15.96 8.80 19.41
N PRO A 231 14.90 9.52 19.81
CA PRO A 231 14.38 9.45 21.18
C PRO A 231 13.44 8.25 21.36
N ASN A 232 12.93 7.64 20.28
CA ASN A 232 11.87 6.64 20.31
C ASN A 232 12.28 5.33 19.59
N PRO A 233 12.36 4.19 20.30
CA PRO A 233 12.68 2.89 19.71
C PRO A 233 11.60 2.34 18.76
N ASN A 234 10.49 3.07 18.56
CA ASN A 234 9.44 2.73 17.61
C ASN A 234 9.59 3.44 16.26
N SER A 235 10.63 4.26 16.05
CA SER A 235 10.84 4.94 14.78
C SER A 235 11.28 3.96 13.68
N HIS A 236 10.54 3.90 12.57
CA HIS A 236 10.86 3.03 11.44
C HIS A 236 10.32 3.55 10.12
N PHE A 237 10.94 3.12 9.04
CA PHE A 237 10.45 3.29 7.69
C PHE A 237 9.74 2.01 7.26
N ARG A 238 8.66 2.18 6.50
CA ARG A 238 7.96 1.11 5.81
C ARG A 238 7.98 1.38 4.33
N LEU A 239 8.66 0.53 3.58
CA LEU A 239 8.53 0.48 2.13
C LEU A 239 7.41 -0.48 1.78
N ARG A 240 6.28 0.05 1.34
CA ARG A 240 5.14 -0.71 0.83
C ARG A 240 5.34 -1.01 -0.65
N LEU A 241 5.17 -2.27 -1.02
CA LEU A 241 5.05 -2.77 -2.38
C LEU A 241 3.67 -3.41 -2.51
N SER A 242 2.77 -2.83 -3.29
CA SER A 242 1.37 -3.22 -3.31
C SER A 242 0.85 -3.39 -4.72
N ARG A 243 -0.11 -4.30 -4.91
CA ARG A 243 -1.05 -4.21 -6.04
C ARG A 243 -2.35 -3.70 -5.48
N ASP A 244 -2.61 -2.42 -5.70
CA ASP A 244 -3.81 -1.79 -5.15
C ASP A 244 -5.07 -2.48 -5.67
N ALA A 245 -6.06 -2.62 -4.79
CA ALA A 245 -7.34 -3.20 -5.17
C ALA A 245 -8.11 -2.22 -6.06
N LEU A 246 -8.67 -2.70 -7.16
CA LEU A 246 -9.62 -1.91 -7.96
C LEU A 246 -10.93 -1.68 -7.21
N THR A 247 -11.22 -2.51 -6.19
CA THR A 247 -12.40 -2.40 -5.32
C THR A 247 -12.42 -1.15 -4.47
N ARG A 248 -11.32 -0.37 -4.40
CA ARG A 248 -11.31 0.96 -3.77
C ARG A 248 -12.22 1.97 -4.46
N TYR A 249 -12.61 1.69 -5.71
CA TYR A 249 -13.59 2.47 -6.44
C TYR A 249 -14.97 1.83 -6.25
N ALA A 250 -15.99 2.64 -6.02
CA ALA A 250 -17.37 2.17 -6.04
C ALA A 250 -17.77 1.69 -7.44
N LEU A 251 -17.25 2.38 -8.45
CA LEU A 251 -17.36 2.01 -9.86
C LEU A 251 -16.02 2.27 -10.56
N PHE A 252 -15.48 1.24 -11.19
CA PHE A 252 -14.38 1.32 -12.14
C PHE A 252 -14.87 0.80 -13.50
N VAL A 253 -14.77 1.64 -14.53
CA VAL A 253 -15.14 1.28 -15.90
C VAL A 253 -13.95 1.49 -16.80
N ASN A 254 -13.54 0.47 -17.51
CA ASN A 254 -12.40 0.63 -18.41
C ASN A 254 -12.78 1.37 -19.71
N ARG A 255 -13.94 1.04 -20.29
CA ARG A 255 -14.48 1.61 -21.54
C ARG A 255 -15.91 2.08 -21.34
N LEU A 256 -16.19 3.34 -21.69
CA LEU A 256 -17.54 3.90 -21.67
C LEU A 256 -18.23 3.68 -23.03
N THR A 257 -18.18 2.46 -23.53
CA THR A 257 -18.93 1.98 -24.70
C THR A 257 -19.70 0.75 -24.25
N GLY A 258 -20.86 0.44 -24.82
CA GLY A 258 -21.51 -0.86 -24.58
C GLY A 258 -20.89 -1.95 -25.45
N GLU A 259 -20.88 -3.20 -25.01
CA GLU A 259 -20.31 -4.30 -25.80
C GLU A 259 -20.97 -4.41 -27.18
N GLY A 260 -20.16 -4.59 -28.22
CA GLY A 260 -20.64 -4.66 -29.61
C GLY A 260 -21.15 -3.33 -30.18
N THR A 261 -21.08 -2.23 -29.43
CA THR A 261 -21.44 -0.88 -29.89
C THR A 261 -20.23 0.03 -29.95
N ASN A 262 -20.19 0.93 -30.93
CA ASN A 262 -19.23 2.04 -30.96
C ASN A 262 -19.81 3.30 -30.30
N THR A 263 -21.00 3.19 -29.69
CA THR A 263 -21.69 4.32 -29.09
C THR A 263 -21.19 4.50 -27.67
N LYS A 264 -20.69 5.70 -27.36
CA LYS A 264 -20.32 6.03 -26.00
C LYS A 264 -21.55 6.01 -25.10
N THR A 265 -21.44 5.37 -23.95
CA THR A 265 -22.48 5.38 -22.92
C THR A 265 -22.27 6.57 -21.98
N ASN A 266 -23.38 7.13 -21.51
CA ASN A 266 -23.38 8.31 -20.66
C ASN A 266 -23.62 7.94 -19.19
N PHE A 267 -23.05 8.73 -18.29
CA PHE A 267 -23.60 8.85 -16.94
C PHE A 267 -24.87 9.70 -16.99
N TYR A 268 -26.00 9.10 -16.61
CA TYR A 268 -27.32 9.73 -16.58
C TYR A 268 -27.66 10.27 -15.18
N ASP A 269 -28.63 11.18 -15.11
CA ASP A 269 -29.21 11.80 -13.90
C ASP A 269 -29.51 10.84 -12.72
N SER A 270 -29.94 9.63 -13.04
CA SER A 270 -30.29 8.58 -12.08
C SER A 270 -29.10 7.90 -11.43
N PHE A 271 -27.87 8.13 -11.91
CA PHE A 271 -26.67 7.56 -11.31
C PHE A 271 -26.36 8.24 -9.98
N MET A 272 -26.18 7.44 -8.93
CA MET A 272 -25.72 7.89 -7.63
C MET A 272 -24.64 6.95 -7.10
N SER A 273 -23.53 7.52 -6.64
CA SER A 273 -22.54 6.79 -5.88
C SER A 273 -21.93 7.64 -4.78
N ASN A 274 -21.87 7.12 -3.54
CA ASN A 274 -21.19 7.79 -2.43
C ASN A 274 -19.69 7.50 -2.35
N GLY A 275 -19.16 6.63 -3.21
CA GLY A 275 -17.72 6.33 -3.27
C GLY A 275 -17.05 6.85 -4.53
N PRO A 276 -15.72 6.62 -4.66
CA PRO A 276 -14.95 7.10 -5.79
C PRO A 276 -15.36 6.39 -7.08
N VAL A 277 -15.59 7.15 -8.15
CA VAL A 277 -15.85 6.61 -9.48
C VAL A 277 -14.64 6.83 -10.38
N ARG A 278 -14.31 5.84 -11.20
CA ARG A 278 -13.19 5.91 -12.13
C ARG A 278 -13.56 5.38 -13.50
N THR A 279 -13.04 6.04 -14.53
CA THR A 279 -12.95 5.50 -15.88
C THR A 279 -11.55 5.60 -16.47
N ASN A 280 -11.15 4.64 -17.30
CA ASN A 280 -9.96 4.83 -18.14
C ASN A 280 -10.29 5.57 -19.45
N ASP A 281 -11.54 5.56 -19.89
CA ASP A 281 -12.03 6.26 -21.09
C ASP A 281 -12.17 7.77 -20.82
N VAL A 282 -12.43 8.54 -21.87
CA VAL A 282 -12.92 9.92 -21.76
C VAL A 282 -14.34 9.88 -21.22
N ALA A 283 -14.55 10.55 -20.08
CA ALA A 283 -15.85 10.62 -19.43
C ALA A 283 -16.91 11.22 -20.35
N ASN A 284 -18.16 10.75 -20.22
CA ASN A 284 -19.27 11.21 -21.03
C ASN A 284 -20.50 11.42 -20.15
N PHE A 285 -21.02 12.65 -20.14
CA PHE A 285 -22.17 13.06 -19.35
C PHE A 285 -23.26 13.56 -20.28
N VAL A 286 -24.51 13.17 -20.04
CA VAL A 286 -25.66 13.69 -20.80
C VAL A 286 -26.70 14.21 -19.82
N ASP A 287 -27.20 15.41 -20.13
CA ASP A 287 -28.41 15.96 -19.53
C ASP A 287 -29.62 15.30 -20.19
N SER A 288 -30.55 14.77 -19.40
CA SER A 288 -31.83 14.36 -19.96
C SER A 288 -32.64 15.62 -20.28
N ASP A 289 -32.82 15.91 -21.57
CA ASP A 289 -33.37 17.10 -22.24
C ASP A 289 -34.72 17.72 -21.76
N ASN A 290 -35.14 17.64 -20.50
CA ASN A 290 -36.46 18.13 -20.04
C ASN A 290 -36.44 19.07 -18.84
N GLY A 291 -35.36 19.82 -18.62
CA GLY A 291 -35.33 20.84 -17.55
C GLY A 291 -35.45 20.27 -16.13
N GLY A 292 -35.19 18.97 -15.96
CA GLY A 292 -35.06 18.33 -14.67
C GLY A 292 -33.71 18.67 -14.04
N SER A 293 -33.72 19.11 -12.79
CA SER A 293 -32.54 19.50 -12.01
C SER A 293 -31.69 18.31 -11.51
N LEU A 294 -31.84 17.13 -12.12
CA LEU A 294 -31.21 15.92 -11.61
C LEU A 294 -29.95 15.61 -12.41
N GLU A 295 -28.80 15.67 -11.75
CA GLU A 295 -27.50 15.37 -12.32
C GLU A 295 -26.92 14.10 -11.66
N PRO A 296 -26.09 13.30 -12.37
CA PRO A 296 -25.46 12.11 -11.81
C PRO A 296 -24.61 12.48 -10.58
N TRP A 297 -24.79 11.84 -9.43
CA TRP A 297 -24.07 12.24 -8.23
C TRP A 297 -22.83 11.37 -7.94
N PHE A 298 -21.67 12.03 -7.79
CA PHE A 298 -20.37 11.42 -7.45
C PHE A 298 -19.89 11.86 -6.07
N GLY A 299 -20.41 11.24 -5.01
CA GLY A 299 -20.12 11.55 -3.62
C GLY A 299 -18.66 11.36 -3.21
N GLY A 300 -17.98 10.32 -3.71
CA GLY A 300 -16.57 10.06 -3.41
C GLY A 300 -15.58 10.63 -4.42
N GLY A 301 -16.04 11.50 -5.32
CA GLY A 301 -15.24 12.06 -6.42
C GLY A 301 -15.22 11.20 -7.67
N PHE A 302 -14.63 11.73 -8.73
CA PHE A 302 -14.54 11.09 -10.04
C PHE A 302 -13.15 11.24 -10.62
N SER A 303 -12.66 10.21 -11.29
CA SER A 303 -11.40 10.25 -12.04
C SER A 303 -11.52 9.65 -13.43
N SER A 304 -10.90 10.28 -14.42
CA SER A 304 -10.80 9.77 -15.79
C SER A 304 -9.34 9.80 -16.23
N ALA A 305 -8.91 8.76 -16.97
CA ALA A 305 -7.63 8.78 -17.66
C ALA A 305 -7.70 9.46 -19.04
N GLY A 306 -8.89 9.58 -19.62
CA GLY A 306 -9.07 10.21 -20.92
C GLY A 306 -8.57 9.36 -22.10
N CYS A 307 -8.37 8.05 -21.94
CA CYS A 307 -7.94 7.22 -23.05
C CYS A 307 -9.04 7.12 -24.12
N THR A 308 -8.74 7.47 -25.36
CA THR A 308 -9.75 7.45 -26.45
C THR A 308 -10.02 6.06 -27.00
N GLN A 309 -9.08 5.12 -26.83
CA GLN A 309 -9.22 3.72 -27.25
C GLN A 309 -8.46 2.82 -26.30
N VAL A 310 -9.17 1.89 -25.66
CA VAL A 310 -8.59 0.82 -24.85
C VAL A 310 -8.63 -0.46 -25.67
N ASN A 311 -7.59 -1.29 -25.60
CA ASN A 311 -7.60 -2.60 -26.26
C ASN A 311 -8.76 -3.48 -25.73
N ALA A 312 -9.16 -4.49 -26.51
CA ALA A 312 -10.29 -5.37 -26.16
C ALA A 312 -10.12 -6.03 -24.78
N ASP A 313 -8.89 -6.42 -24.46
CA ASP A 313 -8.52 -7.01 -23.18
C ASP A 313 -8.52 -6.01 -22.02
N GLY A 314 -8.57 -4.71 -22.30
CA GLY A 314 -8.65 -3.72 -21.25
C GLY A 314 -7.35 -3.48 -20.46
N THR A 315 -6.23 -3.97 -20.97
CA THR A 315 -4.94 -3.92 -20.29
C THR A 315 -4.09 -2.73 -20.71
N GLN A 316 -4.44 -2.03 -21.78
CA GLN A 316 -3.62 -0.94 -22.35
C GLN A 316 -4.46 0.13 -23.05
N CYS A 317 -4.03 1.38 -22.89
CA CYS A 317 -4.49 2.46 -23.76
C CYS A 317 -3.76 2.38 -25.11
N THR A 318 -4.51 2.18 -26.20
CA THR A 318 -3.97 2.14 -27.57
C THR A 318 -4.25 3.43 -28.34
N GLY A 319 -5.15 4.27 -27.83
CA GLY A 319 -5.47 5.58 -28.38
C GLY A 319 -4.62 6.71 -27.82
N THR A 320 -5.05 7.94 -28.09
CA THR A 320 -4.49 9.14 -27.47
C THR A 320 -5.19 9.44 -26.14
N TYR A 321 -4.48 10.14 -25.25
CA TYR A 321 -5.07 10.70 -24.04
C TYR A 321 -5.71 12.04 -24.36
N LEU A 322 -7.03 12.10 -24.20
CA LEU A 322 -7.87 13.28 -24.32
C LEU A 322 -8.46 13.61 -22.94
N GLN A 323 -7.72 14.41 -22.18
CA GLN A 323 -8.11 14.82 -20.83
C GLN A 323 -9.30 15.77 -20.86
N GLY A 324 -10.33 15.44 -20.09
CA GLY A 324 -11.56 16.21 -20.00
C GLY A 324 -12.80 15.33 -20.02
N ALA A 325 -13.89 15.88 -20.54
CA ALA A 325 -15.18 15.21 -20.60
C ALA A 325 -15.92 15.56 -21.89
N TYR A 326 -16.76 14.63 -22.35
CA TYR A 326 -17.76 14.89 -23.37
C TYR A 326 -19.08 15.33 -22.71
N ASP A 327 -19.64 16.40 -23.27
CA ASP A 327 -21.05 16.75 -23.20
C ASP A 327 -21.56 16.72 -24.65
N PRO A 328 -22.09 15.57 -25.12
CA PRO A 328 -22.33 15.33 -26.54
C PRO A 328 -23.09 16.48 -27.22
N PRO A 329 -22.59 16.97 -28.37
CA PRO A 329 -21.47 16.45 -29.15
C PRO A 329 -20.09 17.03 -28.78
N ASN A 330 -19.99 17.93 -27.81
CA ASN A 330 -18.81 18.75 -27.55
C ASN A 330 -17.84 18.07 -26.57
N HIS A 331 -16.55 18.20 -26.83
CA HIS A 331 -15.50 17.86 -25.87
C HIS A 331 -15.06 19.11 -25.11
N ILE A 332 -15.06 19.03 -23.79
CA ILE A 332 -14.56 20.07 -22.90
C ILE A 332 -13.19 19.64 -22.42
N SER A 333 -12.15 20.35 -22.85
CA SER A 333 -10.77 20.07 -22.42
C SER A 333 -10.57 20.39 -20.94
N MET A 334 -9.68 19.65 -20.28
CA MET A 334 -9.30 19.91 -18.90
C MET A 334 -8.85 21.37 -18.67
N GLN A 335 -8.16 21.99 -19.64
CA GLN A 335 -7.68 23.38 -19.55
C GLN A 335 -8.83 24.41 -19.57
N SER A 336 -9.99 24.03 -20.14
CA SER A 336 -11.19 24.87 -20.17
C SER A 336 -12.02 24.74 -18.89
N MET A 337 -11.77 23.73 -18.06
CA MET A 337 -12.51 23.48 -16.83
C MET A 337 -11.98 24.35 -15.68
N LYS A 338 -12.87 25.08 -14.98
CA LYS A 338 -12.48 25.94 -13.86
C LYS A 338 -13.40 25.73 -12.65
N PRO A 339 -12.84 25.42 -11.46
CA PRO A 339 -11.48 24.94 -11.23
C PRO A 339 -11.21 23.56 -11.88
N VAL A 340 -9.97 23.31 -12.30
CA VAL A 340 -9.59 22.07 -13.03
C VAL A 340 -9.84 20.80 -12.21
N HIS A 341 -9.55 20.84 -10.90
CA HIS A 341 -9.59 19.66 -10.01
C HIS A 341 -10.70 19.73 -8.94
N TYR A 342 -11.47 20.81 -8.91
CA TYR A 342 -12.48 21.06 -7.89
C TYR A 342 -13.71 21.64 -8.56
N TYR A 343 -14.83 20.91 -8.58
CA TYR A 343 -16.13 21.43 -9.02
C TYR A 343 -16.09 22.23 -10.34
N PRO A 344 -15.61 21.66 -11.45
CA PRO A 344 -15.57 22.40 -12.70
C PRO A 344 -16.98 22.88 -13.04
N VAL A 345 -17.13 24.19 -13.18
CA VAL A 345 -18.36 24.76 -13.74
C VAL A 345 -18.24 24.63 -15.25
N PHE A 346 -19.15 23.87 -15.86
CA PHE A 346 -19.24 23.75 -17.30
C PHE A 346 -20.16 24.85 -17.82
N ASP A 347 -19.67 25.70 -18.74
CA ASP A 347 -20.55 26.58 -19.50
C ASP A 347 -21.08 25.80 -20.71
N LEU A 348 -22.32 25.31 -20.59
CA LEU A 348 -23.00 24.53 -21.63
C LEU A 348 -24.06 25.40 -22.29
N GLY A 349 -23.66 26.19 -23.28
CA GLY A 349 -24.58 27.04 -24.05
C GLY A 349 -25.25 28.14 -23.21
N GLY A 350 -24.52 28.77 -22.27
CA GLY A 350 -25.02 29.85 -21.43
C GLY A 350 -25.66 29.40 -20.11
N LYS A 351 -25.59 28.10 -19.79
CA LYS A 351 -25.96 27.56 -18.47
C LYS A 351 -24.70 27.07 -17.77
N SER A 352 -24.28 27.77 -16.71
CA SER A 352 -23.24 27.29 -15.79
C SER A 352 -23.78 26.10 -15.00
N LYS A 353 -23.23 24.91 -15.23
CA LYS A 353 -23.52 23.71 -14.43
C LYS A 353 -22.37 23.42 -13.49
N VAL A 354 -22.65 23.23 -12.21
CA VAL A 354 -21.66 22.81 -11.22
C VAL A 354 -21.55 21.30 -11.31
N ALA A 355 -20.33 20.75 -11.41
CA ALA A 355 -20.16 19.30 -11.39
C ALA A 355 -20.88 18.65 -10.18
N PRO A 356 -21.73 17.65 -10.41
CA PRO A 356 -22.59 17.03 -9.39
C PRO A 356 -21.79 16.11 -8.46
N THR A 357 -21.04 16.71 -7.55
CA THR A 357 -20.00 15.98 -6.82
C THR A 357 -20.07 16.26 -5.32
N GLY A 358 -19.87 15.22 -4.52
CA GLY A 358 -19.53 15.36 -3.11
C GLY A 358 -18.02 15.35 -2.85
N GLY A 359 -17.20 15.14 -3.90
CA GLY A 359 -15.75 14.94 -3.80
C GLY A 359 -14.94 15.49 -4.97
N ALA A 360 -13.63 15.24 -4.97
CA ALA A 360 -12.68 15.80 -5.95
C ALA A 360 -12.83 15.21 -7.36
N MET A 361 -12.53 16.02 -8.38
CA MET A 361 -12.55 15.61 -9.79
C MET A 361 -11.13 15.55 -10.35
N ARG A 362 -10.78 14.49 -11.08
CA ARG A 362 -9.45 14.35 -11.69
C ARG A 362 -9.54 13.84 -13.14
N TRP A 363 -9.21 14.70 -14.10
CA TRP A 363 -9.31 14.42 -15.54
C TRP A 363 -8.01 13.94 -16.20
N ASP A 364 -6.93 13.88 -15.42
CA ASP A 364 -5.57 13.50 -15.81
C ASP A 364 -5.08 12.28 -15.02
N ALA A 365 -6.00 11.40 -14.62
CA ALA A 365 -5.61 10.23 -13.85
C ALA A 365 -4.80 9.25 -14.74
N PRO A 366 -3.83 8.49 -14.19
CA PRO A 366 -3.09 7.51 -15.00
C PRO A 366 -3.99 6.38 -15.49
N PHE A 367 -3.71 5.77 -16.64
CA PHE A 367 -4.44 4.56 -17.05
C PHE A 367 -4.21 3.42 -16.04
N LEU A 368 -5.27 2.76 -15.57
CA LEU A 368 -5.16 1.59 -14.69
C LEU A 368 -5.55 0.30 -15.43
N PRO A 369 -4.59 -0.58 -15.78
CA PRO A 369 -4.92 -1.82 -16.48
C PRO A 369 -5.78 -2.76 -15.64
N LEU A 370 -6.78 -3.37 -16.28
CA LEU A 370 -7.47 -4.51 -15.70
C LEU A 370 -6.53 -5.73 -15.61
N PRO A 371 -6.67 -6.58 -14.58
CA PRO A 371 -5.93 -7.82 -14.47
C PRO A 371 -6.29 -8.78 -15.61
N ASP A 372 -5.29 -9.59 -15.99
CA ASP A 372 -5.33 -10.53 -17.11
C ASP A 372 -4.96 -11.97 -16.68
N HIS A 373 -4.90 -12.25 -15.36
CA HIS A 373 -4.41 -13.52 -14.84
C HIS A 373 -5.45 -14.23 -13.95
N GLN A 374 -6.26 -15.12 -14.53
CA GLN A 374 -7.09 -16.08 -13.77
C GLN A 374 -6.30 -17.13 -12.99
N ALA A 375 -5.02 -17.30 -13.31
CA ALA A 375 -4.17 -18.33 -12.71
C ALA A 375 -4.11 -18.21 -11.19
N ASP A 376 -4.20 -16.98 -10.66
CA ASP A 376 -4.17 -16.75 -9.21
C ASP A 376 -5.41 -17.34 -8.53
N GLN A 377 -6.62 -17.09 -9.03
CA GLN A 377 -7.85 -17.60 -8.40
C GLN A 377 -7.94 -19.12 -8.51
N LYS A 378 -7.58 -19.69 -9.66
CA LYS A 378 -7.52 -21.15 -9.85
C LYS A 378 -6.54 -21.78 -8.85
N ASN A 379 -5.32 -21.26 -8.75
CA ASN A 379 -4.31 -21.80 -7.84
C ASN A 379 -4.76 -21.70 -6.38
N ARG A 380 -5.41 -20.60 -5.98
CA ARG A 380 -5.96 -20.47 -4.62
C ARG A 380 -7.09 -21.45 -4.37
N ALA A 381 -7.96 -21.69 -5.33
CA ALA A 381 -8.98 -22.72 -5.20
C ALA A 381 -8.36 -24.12 -5.00
N LEU A 382 -7.30 -24.45 -5.75
CA LEU A 382 -6.57 -25.72 -5.59
C LEU A 382 -5.90 -25.83 -4.20
N GLU A 383 -5.22 -24.77 -3.73
CA GLU A 383 -4.49 -24.76 -2.45
C GLU A 383 -5.39 -24.88 -1.22
N GLY A 384 -6.56 -24.22 -1.22
CA GLY A 384 -7.40 -24.11 -0.02
C GLY A 384 -8.85 -23.71 -0.26
N GLY A 385 -9.28 -23.60 -1.52
CA GLY A 385 -10.64 -23.25 -1.89
C GLY A 385 -11.44 -24.43 -2.46
N LEU A 386 -12.61 -24.14 -3.03
CA LEU A 386 -13.45 -25.10 -3.77
C LEU A 386 -13.15 -24.90 -5.26
N PHE A 387 -12.67 -25.96 -5.91
CA PHE A 387 -12.40 -25.97 -7.35
C PHE A 387 -13.46 -26.83 -8.03
N VAL A 388 -14.11 -26.30 -9.07
CA VAL A 388 -15.12 -26.99 -9.87
C VAL A 388 -14.73 -26.90 -11.34
N GLU A 389 -14.53 -28.05 -11.97
CA GLU A 389 -14.28 -28.12 -13.40
C GLU A 389 -15.62 -28.13 -14.17
N GLY A 390 -15.70 -27.33 -15.22
CA GLY A 390 -16.88 -27.19 -16.07
C GLY A 390 -17.87 -26.14 -15.58
N ASP A 391 -19.12 -26.28 -16.02
CA ASP A 391 -20.21 -25.37 -15.71
C ASP A 391 -20.89 -25.75 -14.38
N VAL A 392 -21.34 -24.74 -13.64
CA VAL A 392 -22.17 -24.91 -12.44
C VAL A 392 -23.58 -24.40 -12.73
N SER A 393 -24.57 -25.26 -12.50
CA SER A 393 -25.97 -24.89 -12.73
C SER A 393 -26.50 -23.99 -11.62
N ASP A 394 -26.16 -24.28 -10.36
CA ASP A 394 -26.67 -23.57 -9.19
C ASP A 394 -25.60 -23.44 -8.09
N LEU A 395 -25.33 -22.18 -7.71
CA LEU A 395 -24.59 -21.82 -6.51
C LEU A 395 -25.52 -21.02 -5.58
N TYR A 396 -25.96 -21.69 -4.52
CA TYR A 396 -26.84 -21.10 -3.50
C TYR A 396 -26.06 -20.79 -2.23
N LEU A 397 -26.11 -19.52 -1.81
CA LEU A 397 -25.47 -19.02 -0.59
C LEU A 397 -26.54 -18.71 0.47
N SER A 398 -26.38 -19.26 1.67
CA SER A 398 -27.28 -18.97 2.79
C SER A 398 -26.57 -19.06 4.14
N GLN A 399 -27.25 -18.69 5.22
CA GLN A 399 -26.73 -18.74 6.58
C GLN A 399 -27.84 -19.09 7.58
N ASP A 400 -27.46 -19.55 8.77
CA ASP A 400 -28.37 -19.81 9.91
C ASP A 400 -28.10 -18.89 11.13
N GLY A 401 -27.33 -17.82 10.92
CA GLY A 401 -26.89 -16.86 11.92
C GLY A 401 -25.54 -17.18 12.53
N LYS A 402 -25.10 -18.45 12.45
CA LYS A 402 -23.83 -18.91 13.01
C LYS A 402 -22.86 -19.39 11.94
N ASP A 403 -23.35 -20.19 11.01
CA ASP A 403 -22.54 -20.84 9.98
C ASP A 403 -22.95 -20.32 8.59
N GLN A 404 -22.01 -20.41 7.65
CA GLN A 404 -22.26 -20.14 6.23
C GLN A 404 -22.54 -21.45 5.50
N PHE A 405 -23.59 -21.50 4.69
CA PHE A 405 -23.89 -22.62 3.81
C PHE A 405 -23.61 -22.25 2.35
N ILE A 406 -22.98 -23.18 1.64
CA ILE A 406 -22.63 -23.08 0.23
C ILE A 406 -23.16 -24.35 -0.43
N THR A 407 -24.14 -24.22 -1.32
CA THR A 407 -24.67 -25.35 -2.08
C THR A 407 -24.23 -25.22 -3.54
N LEU A 408 -23.46 -26.19 -4.03
CA LEU A 408 -22.96 -26.28 -5.40
C LEU A 408 -23.60 -27.49 -6.09
N ASP A 409 -24.51 -27.26 -7.03
CA ASP A 409 -25.23 -28.31 -7.77
C ASP A 409 -25.79 -29.42 -6.86
N GLY A 410 -26.39 -29.01 -5.74
CA GLY A 410 -26.99 -29.90 -4.74
C GLY A 410 -26.03 -30.45 -3.68
N ILE A 411 -24.71 -30.22 -3.82
CA ILE A 411 -23.73 -30.57 -2.78
C ILE A 411 -23.68 -29.45 -1.75
N GLU A 412 -24.06 -29.75 -0.51
CA GLU A 412 -24.07 -28.78 0.57
C GLU A 412 -22.78 -28.80 1.39
N TYR A 413 -22.19 -27.61 1.53
CA TYR A 413 -21.06 -27.33 2.39
C TYR A 413 -21.47 -26.37 3.50
N ARG A 414 -20.87 -26.55 4.68
CA ARG A 414 -20.99 -25.66 5.83
C ARG A 414 -19.61 -25.14 6.21
N LEU A 415 -19.47 -23.82 6.29
CA LEU A 415 -18.30 -23.10 6.73
C LEU A 415 -18.55 -22.52 8.12
N ASP A 416 -17.84 -23.04 9.11
CA ASP A 416 -17.94 -22.58 10.50
C ASP A 416 -17.20 -21.24 10.72
N SER A 417 -17.43 -20.62 11.88
CA SER A 417 -16.76 -19.37 12.29
C SER A 417 -15.25 -19.49 12.49
N LEU A 418 -14.71 -20.71 12.55
CA LEU A 418 -13.27 -20.97 12.63
C LEU A 418 -12.63 -21.13 11.23
N GLY A 419 -13.42 -21.04 10.17
CA GLY A 419 -12.94 -21.11 8.79
C GLY A 419 -12.79 -22.53 8.26
N TYR A 420 -13.41 -23.54 8.87
CA TYR A 420 -13.33 -24.91 8.38
C TYR A 420 -14.61 -25.38 7.69
N LEU A 421 -14.43 -26.17 6.62
CA LEU A 421 -15.53 -26.77 5.88
C LEU A 421 -15.98 -28.11 6.46
N SER A 422 -17.26 -28.38 6.27
CA SER A 422 -17.91 -29.69 6.38
C SER A 422 -18.82 -29.91 5.18
N ARG A 423 -19.00 -31.17 4.74
CA ARG A 423 -19.97 -31.55 3.71
C ARG A 423 -21.14 -32.30 4.35
N LEU A 424 -22.35 -32.10 3.85
CA LEU A 424 -23.50 -32.89 4.27
C LEU A 424 -23.45 -34.26 3.58
N GLU A 425 -23.38 -35.34 4.38
CA GLU A 425 -23.50 -36.71 3.89
C GLU A 425 -24.65 -37.41 4.60
N GLY A 426 -25.71 -37.71 3.84
CA GLY A 426 -26.99 -38.15 4.39
C GLY A 426 -27.61 -37.04 5.25
N LYS A 427 -27.58 -37.20 6.57
CA LYS A 427 -28.09 -36.22 7.55
C LYS A 427 -27.02 -35.69 8.50
N THR A 428 -25.74 -35.99 8.22
CA THR A 428 -24.64 -35.67 9.12
C THR A 428 -23.62 -34.78 8.42
N TRP A 429 -23.21 -33.71 9.09
CA TRP A 429 -22.09 -32.88 8.65
C TRP A 429 -20.77 -33.60 8.92
N LYS A 430 -20.03 -33.89 7.85
CA LYS A 430 -18.71 -34.52 7.92
C LYS A 430 -17.63 -33.46 7.73
N PRO A 431 -16.67 -33.28 8.66
CA PRO A 431 -15.59 -32.32 8.49
C PRO A 431 -14.76 -32.68 7.26
N LEU A 432 -14.27 -31.67 6.55
CA LEU A 432 -13.41 -31.85 5.38
C LEU A 432 -11.97 -31.41 5.65
N THR A 433 -11.05 -31.94 4.85
CA THR A 433 -9.68 -31.44 4.69
C THR A 433 -9.25 -31.56 3.23
N LYS A 434 -8.24 -30.79 2.81
CA LYS A 434 -7.68 -30.92 1.45
C LYS A 434 -6.94 -32.25 1.33
N ASP A 435 -7.12 -32.92 0.19
CA ASP A 435 -6.37 -34.11 -0.17
C ASP A 435 -5.02 -33.71 -0.78
N PRO A 436 -3.88 -33.91 -0.10
CA PRO A 436 -2.57 -33.53 -0.63
C PRO A 436 -2.17 -34.33 -1.87
N ASP A 437 -2.77 -35.51 -2.07
CA ASP A 437 -2.47 -36.40 -3.18
C ASP A 437 -3.35 -36.12 -4.42
N SER A 438 -4.34 -35.24 -4.29
CA SER A 438 -5.21 -34.84 -5.39
C SER A 438 -4.57 -33.71 -6.20
N PRO A 439 -4.22 -33.91 -7.49
CA PRO A 439 -3.69 -32.85 -8.33
C PRO A 439 -4.71 -31.72 -8.58
N GLU A 440 -6.00 -32.01 -8.38
CA GLU A 440 -7.11 -31.07 -8.48
C GLU A 440 -7.47 -30.41 -7.13
N GLY A 441 -6.70 -30.71 -6.07
CA GLY A 441 -6.97 -30.18 -4.74
C GLY A 441 -8.35 -30.59 -4.21
N ALA A 442 -8.79 -31.82 -4.46
CA ALA A 442 -10.09 -32.28 -3.97
C ALA A 442 -10.20 -32.19 -2.44
N TRP A 443 -11.42 -31.97 -1.94
CA TRP A 443 -11.72 -32.10 -0.52
C TRP A 443 -12.13 -33.54 -0.21
N LYS A 444 -11.56 -34.10 0.86
CA LYS A 444 -11.94 -35.41 1.40
C LYS A 444 -12.48 -35.30 2.81
N VAL A 445 -13.24 -36.31 3.23
CA VAL A 445 -13.69 -36.42 4.61
C VAL A 445 -12.46 -36.52 5.51
N TYR A 446 -12.46 -35.73 6.57
CA TYR A 446 -11.36 -35.69 7.53
C TYR A 446 -11.43 -36.92 8.44
N GLU A 447 -10.38 -37.75 8.38
CA GLU A 447 -10.24 -39.00 9.15
C GLU A 447 -9.22 -38.88 10.31
N GLY A 448 -8.64 -37.70 10.53
CA GLY A 448 -7.60 -37.42 11.54
C GLY A 448 -6.45 -36.55 11.02
N GLY A 449 -5.73 -35.85 11.91
CA GLY A 449 -4.57 -34.99 11.58
C GLY A 449 -4.83 -33.47 11.57
N PRO A 450 -3.97 -32.65 10.94
CA PRO A 450 -4.23 -31.22 10.78
C PRO A 450 -5.34 -30.98 9.76
N ARG A 451 -6.33 -30.14 10.10
CA ARG A 451 -7.39 -29.70 9.17
C ARG A 451 -6.90 -28.53 8.33
N THR A 452 -7.19 -28.56 7.03
CA THR A 452 -6.96 -27.42 6.14
C THR A 452 -8.09 -26.40 6.30
N PRO A 453 -7.81 -25.13 6.65
CA PRO A 453 -8.82 -24.08 6.65
C PRO A 453 -9.21 -23.73 5.20
N PHE A 454 -10.47 -23.37 5.00
CA PHE A 454 -10.96 -22.87 3.72
C PHE A 454 -10.54 -21.42 3.53
N ASN A 455 -9.97 -21.11 2.37
CA ASN A 455 -9.43 -19.77 2.08
C ASN A 455 -10.46 -18.80 1.49
N GLY A 456 -11.73 -19.20 1.39
CA GLY A 456 -12.81 -18.35 0.88
C GLY A 456 -13.01 -18.38 -0.62
N VAL A 457 -12.17 -19.06 -1.41
CA VAL A 457 -12.28 -19.05 -2.89
C VAL A 457 -13.14 -20.21 -3.38
N ILE A 458 -14.10 -19.91 -4.25
CA ILE A 458 -14.84 -20.86 -5.06
C ILE A 458 -14.49 -20.54 -6.51
N HIS A 459 -13.83 -21.46 -7.22
CA HIS A 459 -13.44 -21.27 -8.62
C HIS A 459 -14.13 -22.27 -9.54
N VAL A 460 -14.74 -21.75 -10.60
CA VAL A 460 -15.46 -22.51 -11.63
C VAL A 460 -14.78 -22.26 -12.98
N THR A 461 -14.37 -23.32 -13.68
CA THR A 461 -13.66 -23.17 -14.96
C THR A 461 -14.57 -22.91 -16.16
N GLY A 462 -15.87 -23.15 -16.03
CA GLY A 462 -16.90 -22.86 -17.03
C GLY A 462 -17.71 -21.61 -16.67
N LYS A 463 -19.03 -21.67 -16.83
CA LYS A 463 -19.99 -20.62 -16.43
C LYS A 463 -20.76 -20.98 -15.15
N LEU A 464 -21.40 -19.99 -14.54
CA LEU A 464 -22.30 -20.16 -13.40
C LEU A 464 -23.71 -19.64 -13.77
N ASP A 465 -24.66 -20.55 -13.94
CA ASP A 465 -26.01 -20.23 -14.44
C ASP A 465 -26.94 -19.61 -13.39
N ASN A 466 -26.75 -19.90 -12.09
CA ASN A 466 -27.57 -19.33 -11.03
C ASN A 466 -26.74 -19.07 -9.77
N LEU A 467 -26.32 -17.83 -9.55
CA LEU A 467 -25.83 -17.34 -8.26
C LEU A 467 -26.98 -16.69 -7.49
N ARG A 468 -27.34 -17.27 -6.33
CA ARG A 468 -28.52 -16.81 -5.58
C ARG A 468 -28.38 -16.91 -4.06
N GLY A 469 -29.04 -15.98 -3.37
CA GLY A 469 -29.32 -16.05 -1.94
C GLY A 469 -30.71 -16.62 -1.63
N PRO A 470 -31.10 -16.60 -0.34
CA PRO A 470 -32.41 -17.07 0.12
C PRO A 470 -33.58 -16.31 -0.50
N GLU A 471 -34.76 -16.92 -0.45
CA GLU A 471 -35.97 -16.33 -1.00
C GLU A 471 -36.51 -15.18 -0.14
N ARG A 472 -37.01 -14.14 -0.80
CA ARG A 472 -37.83 -13.09 -0.19
C ARG A 472 -39.17 -13.66 0.27
N ASN A 473 -39.66 -13.24 1.43
CA ASN A 473 -41.00 -13.57 1.88
C ASN A 473 -41.68 -12.34 2.50
N PRO A 474 -42.54 -11.59 1.77
CA PRO A 474 -43.06 -11.87 0.42
C PRO A 474 -42.10 -11.44 -0.72
N TRP A 475 -42.19 -12.10 -1.88
CA TRP A 475 -41.30 -11.89 -3.05
C TRP A 475 -41.17 -10.42 -3.51
N ALA A 476 -42.26 -9.66 -3.47
CA ALA A 476 -42.27 -8.26 -3.92
C ALA A 476 -41.53 -7.30 -2.95
N ASN A 477 -41.32 -7.69 -1.70
CA ASN A 477 -40.73 -6.83 -0.68
C ASN A 477 -39.22 -7.01 -0.59
N LYS A 478 -38.45 -6.02 -1.05
CA LYS A 478 -36.97 -6.01 -0.96
C LYS A 478 -36.44 -6.13 0.47
N ASP A 479 -37.17 -5.62 1.44
CA ASP A 479 -36.74 -5.61 2.85
C ASP A 479 -36.89 -6.98 3.51
N SER A 480 -37.68 -7.87 2.89
CA SER A 480 -37.84 -9.26 3.34
C SER A 480 -36.73 -10.20 2.86
N ALA A 481 -35.78 -9.73 2.03
CA ALA A 481 -34.67 -10.54 1.55
C ALA A 481 -33.74 -10.95 2.72
N PRO A 482 -33.60 -12.26 3.00
CA PRO A 482 -32.68 -12.73 4.04
C PRO A 482 -31.22 -12.57 3.62
N ALA A 483 -30.31 -12.69 4.58
CA ALA A 483 -28.88 -12.66 4.30
C ALA A 483 -28.42 -13.95 3.60
N ALA A 484 -27.61 -13.79 2.55
CA ALA A 484 -26.94 -14.87 1.84
C ALA A 484 -25.57 -15.19 2.47
N LEU A 485 -24.94 -14.19 3.09
CA LEU A 485 -23.60 -14.29 3.67
C LEU A 485 -23.62 -14.11 5.19
N ALA A 486 -23.11 -15.09 5.94
CA ALA A 486 -22.98 -15.05 7.40
C ALA A 486 -22.00 -13.96 7.86
N ALA A 487 -22.14 -13.47 9.09
CA ALA A 487 -21.40 -12.30 9.59
C ALA A 487 -19.87 -12.45 9.60
N HIS A 488 -19.37 -13.69 9.74
CA HIS A 488 -17.94 -14.03 9.72
C HIS A 488 -17.44 -14.45 8.32
N ALA A 489 -18.34 -14.71 7.37
CA ALA A 489 -17.98 -15.38 6.13
C ALA A 489 -17.41 -14.41 5.09
N ARG A 490 -16.26 -14.77 4.53
CA ARG A 490 -15.59 -14.04 3.46
C ARG A 490 -15.42 -14.96 2.28
N LEU A 491 -16.02 -14.63 1.14
CA LEU A 491 -16.06 -15.50 -0.03
C LEU A 491 -15.69 -14.74 -1.31
N THR A 492 -15.02 -15.41 -2.24
CA THR A 492 -14.84 -14.98 -3.63
C THR A 492 -15.32 -16.09 -4.56
N VAL A 493 -16.36 -15.80 -5.34
CA VAL A 493 -16.83 -16.66 -6.44
C VAL A 493 -16.14 -16.20 -7.71
N SER A 494 -15.19 -16.99 -8.20
CA SER A 494 -14.43 -16.75 -9.43
C SER A 494 -14.89 -17.72 -10.51
N VAL A 495 -15.26 -17.19 -11.66
CA VAL A 495 -15.77 -17.96 -12.80
C VAL A 495 -15.03 -17.52 -14.04
N VAL A 496 -14.66 -18.47 -14.90
CA VAL A 496 -13.96 -18.14 -16.16
C VAL A 496 -14.92 -17.52 -17.16
N GLY A 497 -16.08 -18.14 -17.35
CA GLY A 497 -17.18 -17.64 -18.18
C GLY A 497 -18.16 -16.77 -17.39
N ASP A 498 -19.42 -16.74 -17.85
CA ASP A 498 -20.45 -15.86 -17.30
C ASP A 498 -20.85 -16.23 -15.86
N VAL A 499 -21.22 -15.21 -15.08
CA VAL A 499 -21.91 -15.37 -13.79
C VAL A 499 -23.31 -14.79 -13.87
N THR A 500 -24.34 -15.61 -13.74
CA THR A 500 -25.73 -15.13 -13.75
C THR A 500 -26.28 -15.01 -12.34
N ILE A 501 -26.57 -13.78 -11.91
CA ILE A 501 -27.21 -13.45 -10.64
C ILE A 501 -28.73 -13.54 -10.80
N THR A 502 -29.36 -14.38 -9.97
CA THR A 502 -30.81 -14.63 -10.04
C THR A 502 -31.59 -14.19 -8.83
N ARG A 503 -30.94 -13.85 -7.71
CA ARG A 503 -31.61 -13.38 -6.47
C ARG A 503 -30.74 -12.37 -5.71
N ASP A 504 -31.30 -11.81 -4.64
CA ASP A 504 -30.56 -10.95 -3.71
C ASP A 504 -29.37 -11.69 -3.08
N LEU A 505 -28.31 -10.94 -2.80
CA LEU A 505 -27.12 -11.43 -2.13
C LEU A 505 -26.78 -10.45 -1.01
N LYS A 506 -27.41 -10.60 0.16
CA LYS A 506 -27.23 -9.69 1.29
C LYS A 506 -26.25 -10.22 2.32
N TYR A 507 -25.51 -9.29 2.93
CA TYR A 507 -24.72 -9.54 4.14
C TYR A 507 -25.62 -9.66 5.37
N ALA A 508 -25.25 -10.53 6.30
CA ALA A 508 -25.85 -10.59 7.64
C ALA A 508 -25.57 -9.31 8.44
N THR A 509 -24.36 -8.78 8.36
CA THR A 509 -23.94 -7.54 9.01
C THR A 509 -23.37 -6.58 7.96
N PRO A 510 -24.21 -5.77 7.30
CA PRO A 510 -23.73 -4.83 6.31
C PRO A 510 -22.94 -3.69 6.97
N PRO A 511 -21.84 -3.21 6.33
CA PRO A 511 -21.10 -2.05 6.82
C PRO A 511 -21.94 -0.76 6.82
N CYS A 512 -22.92 -0.69 5.91
CA CYS A 512 -23.84 0.43 5.77
C CYS A 512 -25.27 0.06 6.17
N THR A 513 -25.94 0.97 6.89
CA THR A 513 -27.29 0.77 7.43
C THR A 513 -28.37 1.51 6.64
N SER A 514 -27.98 2.39 5.71
CA SER A 514 -28.90 3.10 4.80
C SER A 514 -28.33 3.14 3.39
N GLY A 515 -29.19 3.45 2.41
CA GLY A 515 -28.77 3.77 1.04
C GLY A 515 -28.59 5.26 0.79
N ASN A 516 -28.21 5.62 -0.43
CA ASN A 516 -28.17 7.01 -0.85
C ASN A 516 -29.60 7.53 -1.05
N VAL A 517 -29.87 8.75 -0.58
CA VAL A 517 -31.21 9.36 -0.67
C VAL A 517 -31.09 10.70 -1.38
N ARG A 518 -31.75 10.82 -2.54
CA ARG A 518 -31.91 12.11 -3.19
C ARG A 518 -33.09 12.85 -2.56
N ASN A 519 -32.80 14.02 -2.00
CA ASN A 519 -33.77 14.88 -1.34
C ASN A 519 -34.58 15.68 -2.38
N GLY A 520 -35.72 16.25 -1.97
CA GLY A 520 -36.61 17.00 -2.87
C GLY A 520 -35.98 18.27 -3.47
N ASP A 521 -34.90 18.78 -2.86
CA ASP A 521 -34.11 19.92 -3.36
C ASP A 521 -32.99 19.51 -4.35
N GLY A 522 -32.88 18.21 -4.67
CA GLY A 522 -31.86 17.66 -5.55
C GLY A 522 -30.56 17.26 -4.86
N SER A 523 -30.33 17.69 -3.61
CA SER A 523 -29.18 17.25 -2.81
C SER A 523 -29.23 15.75 -2.52
N VAL A 524 -28.09 15.12 -2.27
CA VAL A 524 -28.01 13.70 -1.95
C VAL A 524 -27.45 13.51 -0.54
N THR A 525 -28.20 12.81 0.29
CA THR A 525 -27.75 12.29 1.58
C THR A 525 -27.02 10.97 1.33
N PRO A 526 -25.71 10.87 1.59
CA PRO A 526 -24.95 9.64 1.39
C PRO A 526 -25.43 8.54 2.35
N ALA A 527 -25.19 7.28 1.98
CA ALA A 527 -25.37 6.14 2.88
C ALA A 527 -24.58 6.30 4.19
N ASN A 528 -25.20 5.90 5.31
CA ASN A 528 -24.56 5.86 6.62
C ASN A 528 -23.89 4.49 6.85
N CYS A 529 -22.59 4.50 7.18
CA CYS A 529 -21.77 3.29 7.31
C CYS A 529 -21.08 3.18 8.68
N PRO A 530 -21.83 2.88 9.76
CA PRO A 530 -21.27 2.79 11.10
C PRO A 530 -20.53 1.47 11.40
N ASN A 531 -20.76 0.41 10.63
CA ASN A 531 -20.33 -0.95 10.98
C ASN A 531 -19.04 -1.37 10.24
N LEU A 532 -17.98 -0.56 10.35
CA LEU A 532 -16.72 -0.82 9.62
C LEU A 532 -15.97 -2.07 10.11
N GLU A 533 -16.29 -2.56 11.31
CA GLU A 533 -15.75 -3.80 11.88
C GLU A 533 -16.46 -5.07 11.40
N ALA A 534 -17.48 -4.95 10.55
CA ALA A 534 -18.12 -6.13 9.96
C ALA A 534 -17.08 -6.96 9.21
N ALA A 535 -17.12 -8.29 9.35
CA ALA A 535 -16.15 -9.17 8.68
C ALA A 535 -16.66 -9.70 7.33
N ASN A 536 -17.98 -9.84 7.17
CA ASN A 536 -18.56 -10.45 5.99
C ASN A 536 -18.24 -9.68 4.70
N MET A 537 -17.83 -10.41 3.66
CA MET A 537 -17.49 -9.82 2.37
C MET A 537 -17.62 -10.84 1.24
N LEU A 538 -18.32 -10.46 0.16
CA LEU A 538 -18.50 -11.28 -1.04
C LEU A 538 -17.77 -10.63 -2.22
N GLY A 539 -16.99 -11.42 -2.93
CA GLY A 539 -16.43 -11.12 -4.25
C GLY A 539 -17.12 -11.96 -5.32
N ILE A 540 -17.49 -11.34 -6.43
CA ILE A 540 -17.95 -12.03 -7.65
C ILE A 540 -17.00 -11.62 -8.76
N TYR A 541 -16.33 -12.59 -9.37
CA TYR A 541 -15.35 -12.35 -10.42
C TYR A 541 -15.65 -13.21 -11.65
N SER A 542 -15.93 -12.55 -12.77
CA SER A 542 -15.97 -13.16 -14.10
C SER A 542 -14.71 -12.78 -14.87
N HIS A 543 -13.95 -13.78 -15.32
CA HIS A 543 -12.66 -13.54 -15.99
C HIS A 543 -12.85 -13.10 -17.45
N THR A 544 -13.37 -14.02 -18.29
CA THR A 544 -13.58 -13.80 -19.72
C THR A 544 -15.01 -13.47 -20.09
N GLY A 545 -15.97 -13.79 -19.22
CA GLY A 545 -17.39 -13.56 -19.47
C GLY A 545 -17.94 -12.29 -18.85
N ASP A 546 -19.26 -12.26 -18.78
CA ASP A 546 -20.06 -11.18 -18.18
C ASP A 546 -20.51 -11.53 -16.77
N VAL A 547 -21.02 -10.52 -16.07
CA VAL A 547 -21.91 -10.72 -14.93
C VAL A 547 -23.32 -10.37 -15.38
N LEU A 548 -24.19 -11.38 -15.47
CA LEU A 548 -25.54 -11.23 -15.99
C LEU A 548 -26.53 -11.09 -14.84
N ILE A 549 -27.44 -10.13 -14.94
CA ILE A 549 -28.62 -10.08 -14.07
C ILE A 549 -29.75 -10.79 -14.81
N ALA A 550 -30.22 -11.91 -14.27
CA ALA A 550 -31.22 -12.70 -14.95
C ALA A 550 -32.54 -11.93 -15.13
N ASN A 551 -32.98 -11.82 -16.38
CA ASN A 551 -34.23 -11.18 -16.74
C ASN A 551 -35.00 -12.04 -17.75
N ASN A 552 -36.17 -12.51 -17.32
CA ASN A 552 -37.24 -13.09 -18.13
C ASN A 552 -36.85 -14.29 -19.01
N LYS A 553 -36.56 -15.45 -18.38
CA LYS A 553 -36.72 -16.74 -19.08
C LYS A 553 -38.19 -17.17 -19.04
N THR A 554 -39.02 -16.62 -19.93
CA THR A 554 -40.44 -16.99 -20.17
C THR A 554 -41.42 -16.83 -18.99
N SER A 555 -42.72 -16.83 -19.31
CA SER A 555 -43.92 -16.51 -18.50
C SER A 555 -44.20 -17.36 -17.25
N LEU A 556 -43.18 -17.96 -16.63
CA LEU A 556 -43.31 -18.70 -15.38
C LEU A 556 -42.82 -17.85 -14.19
N PRO A 557 -43.53 -17.83 -13.05
CA PRO A 557 -42.91 -17.49 -11.78
C PRO A 557 -41.95 -18.63 -11.41
N ALA A 558 -40.68 -18.49 -11.78
CA ALA A 558 -39.65 -19.52 -11.61
C ALA A 558 -38.41 -18.93 -10.93
N PRO A 559 -37.69 -19.70 -10.08
CA PRO A 559 -36.63 -19.24 -9.17
C PRO A 559 -35.42 -18.54 -9.81
N ASN A 560 -35.39 -18.44 -11.15
CA ASN A 560 -34.23 -18.07 -11.96
C ASN A 560 -34.36 -16.66 -12.57
N ASN A 561 -35.23 -15.80 -12.03
CA ASN A 561 -35.37 -14.40 -12.42
C ASN A 561 -34.99 -13.49 -11.26
N ALA A 562 -34.17 -12.47 -11.53
CA ALA A 562 -33.86 -11.46 -10.52
C ALA A 562 -35.14 -10.68 -10.13
N PRO A 563 -35.41 -10.52 -8.82
CA PRO A 563 -36.57 -9.78 -8.34
C PRO A 563 -36.44 -8.27 -8.63
N SER A 564 -37.56 -7.57 -8.71
CA SER A 564 -37.56 -6.10 -8.72
C SER A 564 -36.90 -5.55 -7.45
N ASN A 565 -36.28 -4.37 -7.53
CA ASN A 565 -35.53 -3.75 -6.43
C ASN A 565 -34.41 -4.67 -5.89
N LEU A 566 -33.55 -5.16 -6.78
CA LEU A 566 -32.49 -6.13 -6.47
C LEU A 566 -31.47 -5.57 -5.47
N GLN A 567 -31.14 -6.36 -4.45
CA GLN A 567 -30.16 -6.01 -3.41
C GLN A 567 -28.92 -6.89 -3.52
N LEU A 568 -27.79 -6.29 -3.91
CA LEU A 568 -26.50 -6.97 -4.05
C LEU A 568 -25.48 -6.37 -3.08
N HIS A 569 -24.92 -7.19 -2.21
CA HIS A 569 -23.82 -6.82 -1.32
C HIS A 569 -22.59 -7.61 -1.78
N ALA A 570 -21.76 -7.01 -2.63
CA ALA A 570 -20.59 -7.66 -3.20
C ALA A 570 -19.62 -6.64 -3.82
N ALA A 571 -18.35 -7.00 -3.88
CA ALA A 571 -17.44 -6.47 -4.90
C ALA A 571 -17.57 -7.34 -6.16
N ILE A 572 -17.95 -6.73 -7.28
CA ILE A 572 -18.22 -7.41 -8.54
C ILE A 572 -17.17 -6.98 -9.55
N MET A 573 -16.61 -7.94 -10.27
CA MET A 573 -15.65 -7.69 -11.33
C MET A 573 -15.92 -8.53 -12.57
N ALA A 574 -16.04 -7.88 -13.73
CA ALA A 574 -16.01 -8.48 -15.05
C ALA A 574 -14.72 -8.03 -15.77
N SER A 575 -13.69 -8.87 -15.80
CA SER A 575 -12.34 -8.50 -16.28
C SER A 575 -12.32 -8.16 -17.77
N ARG A 576 -13.14 -8.86 -18.56
CA ARG A 576 -13.25 -8.70 -20.01
C ARG A 576 -14.65 -8.31 -20.47
N GLY A 577 -15.68 -8.69 -19.70
CA GLY A 577 -17.07 -8.37 -19.98
C GLY A 577 -17.61 -7.17 -19.19
N GLU A 578 -18.91 -7.22 -18.93
CA GLU A 578 -19.69 -6.18 -18.27
C GLU A 578 -20.77 -6.76 -17.33
N LEU A 579 -21.29 -5.93 -16.41
CA LEU A 579 -22.52 -6.20 -15.66
C LEU A 579 -23.70 -5.74 -16.50
N ARG A 580 -24.47 -6.69 -17.03
CA ARG A 580 -25.60 -6.36 -17.91
C ARG A 580 -26.81 -7.22 -17.64
N VAL A 581 -27.94 -6.74 -18.17
CA VAL A 581 -29.12 -7.59 -18.39
C VAL A 581 -28.99 -8.18 -19.80
N PRO A 582 -29.16 -9.50 -20.01
CA PRO A 582 -28.99 -10.13 -21.32
C PRO A 582 -29.71 -9.39 -22.47
N HIS A 583 -29.00 -9.18 -23.59
CA HIS A 583 -29.52 -8.48 -24.77
C HIS A 583 -30.76 -9.17 -25.35
N GLY A 584 -31.74 -8.36 -25.78
CA GLY A 584 -33.04 -8.86 -26.27
C GLY A 584 -34.11 -9.04 -25.18
N SER A 585 -33.73 -8.98 -23.89
CA SER A 585 -34.65 -9.08 -22.75
C SER A 585 -35.21 -7.73 -22.26
N PHE A 586 -35.06 -6.65 -23.04
CA PHE A 586 -35.57 -5.32 -22.68
C PHE A 586 -37.09 -5.03 -22.92
N PRO A 587 -38.03 -5.98 -23.18
CA PRO A 587 -39.46 -5.61 -23.25
C PRO A 587 -40.20 -5.77 -21.91
N THR A 588 -39.53 -5.76 -20.74
CA THR A 588 -40.17 -5.83 -19.42
C THR A 588 -40.24 -4.45 -18.73
N PRO A 589 -41.30 -4.16 -17.95
CA PRO A 589 -41.46 -2.85 -17.28
C PRO A 589 -40.35 -2.60 -16.25
N ASP A 590 -40.21 -1.33 -15.83
CA ASP A 590 -39.33 -0.86 -14.75
C ASP A 590 -39.19 -1.90 -13.62
N LYS A 591 -37.95 -2.38 -13.40
CA LYS A 591 -37.61 -3.32 -12.33
C LYS A 591 -37.25 -2.60 -11.03
N GLY A 592 -37.34 -1.28 -11.00
CA GLY A 592 -36.98 -0.44 -9.87
C GLY A 592 -35.47 -0.24 -9.81
N GLN A 593 -34.91 -0.42 -8.62
CA GLN A 593 -33.52 -0.07 -8.33
C GLN A 593 -32.64 -1.30 -8.12
N LEU A 594 -31.46 -1.34 -8.73
CA LEU A 594 -30.39 -2.23 -8.31
C LEU A 594 -29.53 -1.47 -7.29
N THR A 595 -29.59 -1.91 -6.04
CA THR A 595 -28.74 -1.40 -4.98
C THR A 595 -27.52 -2.30 -4.85
N LEU A 596 -26.34 -1.75 -5.15
CA LEU A 596 -25.07 -2.45 -4.96
C LEU A 596 -24.33 -1.86 -3.76
N LEU A 597 -24.21 -2.61 -2.67
CA LEU A 597 -23.31 -2.33 -1.56
C LEU A 597 -21.95 -3.01 -1.78
N GLY A 598 -20.94 -2.25 -2.18
CA GLY A 598 -19.60 -2.76 -2.45
C GLY A 598 -18.84 -1.98 -3.51
N ALA A 599 -18.50 -2.65 -4.61
CA ALA A 599 -17.76 -2.09 -5.74
C ALA A 599 -18.13 -2.81 -7.04
N LEU A 600 -18.09 -2.10 -8.16
CA LEU A 600 -18.27 -2.65 -9.51
C LEU A 600 -17.06 -2.32 -10.38
N ILE A 601 -16.44 -3.33 -10.97
CA ILE A 601 -15.28 -3.20 -11.86
C ILE A 601 -15.63 -3.88 -13.19
N GLU A 602 -15.61 -3.14 -14.28
CA GLU A 602 -16.02 -3.65 -15.59
C GLU A 602 -15.04 -3.22 -16.67
N ASN A 603 -14.86 -4.07 -17.69
CA ASN A 603 -14.13 -3.68 -18.89
C ASN A 603 -14.97 -2.75 -19.75
N THR A 604 -16.25 -3.05 -19.88
CA THR A 604 -17.18 -2.33 -20.74
C THR A 604 -18.37 -1.91 -19.87
N TYR A 605 -18.91 -0.72 -20.08
CA TYR A 605 -19.99 -0.24 -19.22
C TYR A 605 -21.31 -0.94 -19.59
N GLY A 606 -21.74 -1.89 -18.76
CA GLY A 606 -22.85 -2.76 -19.09
C GLY A 606 -24.22 -2.12 -18.88
N ALA A 607 -25.15 -2.40 -19.80
CA ALA A 607 -26.51 -1.89 -19.74
C ALA A 607 -27.39 -2.77 -18.82
N ILE A 608 -27.76 -2.25 -17.64
CA ILE A 608 -28.71 -2.92 -16.73
C ILE A 608 -30.13 -2.35 -16.79
N GLY A 609 -30.32 -1.26 -17.53
CA GLY A 609 -31.58 -0.52 -17.65
C GLY A 609 -31.39 0.83 -18.36
N GLY A 610 -32.51 1.49 -18.68
CA GLY A 610 -32.55 2.80 -19.32
C GLY A 610 -34.00 3.30 -19.47
N GLY A 611 -34.24 4.58 -19.16
CA GLY A 611 -35.59 5.16 -19.18
C GLY A 611 -36.55 4.43 -18.24
N ASN A 612 -37.60 3.83 -18.80
CA ASN A 612 -38.64 3.09 -18.06
C ASN A 612 -38.42 1.55 -18.05
N PHE A 613 -37.20 1.08 -18.38
CA PHE A 613 -36.90 -0.34 -18.55
C PHE A 613 -35.69 -0.76 -17.71
N GLY A 614 -35.70 -1.99 -17.21
CA GLY A 614 -34.61 -2.56 -16.42
C GLY A 614 -34.44 -1.92 -15.05
N TYR A 615 -33.21 -1.87 -14.54
CA TYR A 615 -32.88 -1.33 -13.22
C TYR A 615 -32.23 0.05 -13.31
N ARG A 616 -32.57 0.92 -12.36
CA ARG A 616 -31.79 2.12 -12.01
C ARG A 616 -30.59 1.74 -11.14
N ARG A 617 -29.47 2.45 -11.26
CA ARG A 617 -28.23 2.17 -10.50
C ARG A 617 -28.19 2.98 -9.20
N ASP A 618 -27.96 2.33 -8.08
CA ASP A 618 -27.58 2.99 -6.81
C ASP A 618 -26.44 2.25 -6.14
N PHE A 619 -25.27 2.87 -6.16
CA PHE A 619 -24.03 2.26 -5.72
C PHE A 619 -23.64 2.85 -4.37
N ILE A 620 -23.75 2.01 -3.35
CA ILE A 620 -23.28 2.29 -2.00
C ILE A 620 -21.89 1.69 -1.89
N HIS A 621 -20.88 2.52 -1.79
CA HIS A 621 -19.52 2.07 -1.62
C HIS A 621 -19.31 1.52 -0.21
N ASP A 622 -18.74 0.32 -0.11
CA ASP A 622 -18.28 -0.26 1.15
C ASP A 622 -16.96 0.40 1.56
N PRO A 623 -16.93 1.24 2.61
CA PRO A 623 -15.74 2.02 2.96
C PRO A 623 -14.53 1.16 3.34
N ARG A 624 -14.75 -0.09 3.75
CA ARG A 624 -13.67 -1.04 4.05
C ARG A 624 -12.80 -1.31 2.82
N LEU A 625 -13.40 -1.30 1.62
CA LEU A 625 -12.68 -1.50 0.36
C LEU A 625 -11.70 -0.36 0.06
N ALA A 626 -12.05 0.88 0.41
CA ALA A 626 -11.14 2.03 0.30
C ALA A 626 -9.99 1.98 1.32
N LEU A 627 -10.20 1.29 2.46
CA LEU A 627 -9.17 1.04 3.47
C LEU A 627 -8.25 -0.13 3.12
N GLY A 628 -8.48 -0.80 1.99
CA GLY A 628 -7.67 -1.92 1.51
C GLY A 628 -8.20 -3.30 1.90
N ASP A 629 -9.33 -3.37 2.61
CA ASP A 629 -10.02 -4.65 2.82
C ASP A 629 -10.59 -5.16 1.48
N MET A 630 -10.61 -6.47 1.25
CA MET A 630 -11.15 -7.02 0.00
C MET A 630 -11.61 -8.47 0.14
N PRO A 631 -12.49 -8.97 -0.76
CA PRO A 631 -12.86 -10.37 -0.75
C PRO A 631 -11.59 -11.25 -0.85
N PRO A 632 -11.57 -12.44 -0.22
CA PRO A 632 -10.38 -13.28 -0.17
C PRO A 632 -9.84 -13.56 -1.58
N HIS A 633 -8.57 -13.23 -1.84
CA HIS A 633 -7.92 -13.45 -3.14
C HIS A 633 -8.66 -12.82 -4.34
N PHE A 634 -9.43 -11.75 -4.11
CA PHE A 634 -10.04 -10.98 -5.19
C PHE A 634 -8.97 -10.39 -6.12
N PRO A 635 -9.22 -10.27 -7.44
CA PRO A 635 -8.25 -9.68 -8.35
C PRO A 635 -7.89 -8.25 -7.97
N THR A 636 -6.60 -7.93 -8.05
CA THR A 636 -6.05 -6.59 -7.84
C THR A 636 -5.56 -6.00 -9.16
N GLN A 637 -5.03 -4.78 -9.13
CA GLN A 637 -4.42 -4.16 -10.32
C GLN A 637 -3.31 -5.04 -10.91
N LYS A 638 -3.12 -4.96 -12.23
CA LYS A 638 -2.03 -5.67 -12.92
C LYS A 638 -0.65 -5.15 -12.49
N ASN A 639 -0.55 -3.83 -12.38
CA ASN A 639 0.70 -3.17 -12.04
C ASN A 639 0.93 -3.14 -10.54
N TRP A 640 2.18 -3.28 -10.14
CA TRP A 640 2.61 -2.98 -8.79
C TRP A 640 2.68 -1.45 -8.58
N ASP A 641 2.62 -1.07 -7.32
CA ASP A 641 2.87 0.27 -6.81
C ASP A 641 3.85 0.18 -5.64
N ALA A 642 4.57 1.27 -5.36
CA ALA A 642 5.54 1.36 -4.30
C ALA A 642 5.44 2.71 -3.58
N GLY A 643 5.49 2.67 -2.25
CA GLY A 643 5.44 3.88 -1.43
C GLY A 643 6.28 3.75 -0.17
N LEU A 644 7.00 4.80 0.19
CA LEU A 644 7.77 4.88 1.42
C LEU A 644 6.99 5.71 2.45
N LYS A 645 6.83 5.18 3.66
CA LYS A 645 6.24 5.90 4.79
C LYS A 645 7.16 5.87 5.99
N PHE A 646 7.29 7.01 6.68
CA PHE A 646 8.01 7.10 7.94
C PHE A 646 7.03 7.09 9.12
N TYR A 647 7.33 6.27 10.12
CA TYR A 647 6.56 6.16 11.36
C TYR A 647 7.47 6.57 12.51
N GLY A 648 7.27 7.78 13.03
CA GLY A 648 8.06 8.33 14.13
C GLY A 648 8.08 9.86 14.13
N THR A 649 8.92 10.44 14.97
CA THR A 649 9.22 11.89 14.98
C THR A 649 10.66 12.07 14.52
N LEU A 650 10.87 12.50 13.28
CA LEU A 650 12.19 12.95 12.80
C LEU A 650 12.32 14.42 13.16
N ASP A 651 12.71 14.71 14.39
CA ASP A 651 13.11 16.07 14.75
C ASP A 651 14.61 16.23 14.50
N PHE A 652 14.97 16.62 13.28
CA PHE A 652 16.35 16.95 12.95
C PHE A 652 16.84 18.23 13.66
N GLN A 653 15.98 18.98 14.35
CA GLN A 653 16.31 20.27 14.97
C GLN A 653 16.58 20.20 16.47
N ASN A 654 16.02 19.24 17.21
CA ASN A 654 16.34 19.01 18.63
C ASN A 654 17.43 17.94 18.81
N THR A 655 18.67 18.28 18.45
CA THR A 655 19.80 17.34 18.50
C THR A 655 20.48 17.31 19.88
N THR A 656 20.61 16.13 20.48
CA THR A 656 21.49 15.93 21.65
C THR A 656 22.80 15.28 21.18
N TYR A 657 23.90 16.01 21.22
CA TYR A 657 25.23 15.48 20.89
C TYR A 657 25.86 14.83 22.12
N ILE A 658 26.13 13.52 22.05
CA ILE A 658 26.94 12.85 23.08
C ILE A 658 28.37 12.73 22.55
N ALA A 659 29.28 13.56 23.07
CA ALA A 659 30.68 13.59 22.68
C ALA A 659 31.54 12.75 23.65
N TYR A 660 32.34 11.83 23.11
CA TYR A 660 33.34 11.09 23.88
C TYR A 660 34.74 11.59 23.52
N SER A 661 35.52 11.96 24.54
CA SER A 661 36.92 12.35 24.40
C SER A 661 37.85 11.23 24.84
N ARG A 662 38.91 10.95 24.05
CA ARG A 662 40.03 10.10 24.47
C ARG A 662 41.25 10.99 24.72
N PRO A 663 41.71 11.18 25.97
CA PRO A 663 43.00 11.82 26.22
C PRO A 663 44.16 10.90 25.84
N ARG A 664 45.31 11.51 25.55
CA ARG A 664 46.57 10.87 25.13
C ARG A 664 46.98 9.77 26.14
N LEU A 665 47.05 8.51 25.69
CA LEU A 665 47.58 7.40 26.50
C LEU A 665 49.07 7.66 26.78
N THR A 666 49.44 7.80 28.05
CA THR A 666 50.80 7.43 28.48
C THR A 666 50.83 5.91 28.67
N PRO A 667 51.94 5.22 28.35
CA PRO A 667 52.02 3.77 28.54
C PRO A 667 51.84 3.42 30.02
N GLY A 668 50.71 2.77 30.38
CA GLY A 668 50.53 2.11 31.69
C GLY A 668 49.36 2.54 32.61
N GLY A 669 48.36 3.30 32.15
CA GLY A 669 47.23 3.74 33.01
C GLY A 669 45.86 3.12 32.68
N ASP A 670 45.15 2.60 33.69
CA ASP A 670 43.79 2.04 33.61
C ASP A 670 42.69 3.09 33.38
N TRP A 671 41.60 2.66 32.74
CA TRP A 671 40.48 3.48 32.30
C TRP A 671 39.58 3.97 33.45
N LYS A 672 39.23 5.27 33.46
CA LYS A 672 38.06 5.77 34.18
C LYS A 672 37.11 6.51 33.25
N GLN A 673 35.82 6.18 33.39
CA GLN A 673 34.70 6.86 32.78
C GLN A 673 34.57 8.26 33.38
N VAL A 674 34.56 9.30 32.55
CA VAL A 674 34.22 10.66 32.98
C VAL A 674 32.82 10.93 32.42
N GLY A 675 31.84 10.99 33.32
CA GLY A 675 30.47 11.44 33.02
C GLY A 675 30.45 12.95 32.73
N PRO A 676 29.29 13.49 32.30
CA PRO A 676 29.16 14.87 31.85
C PRO A 676 29.67 15.90 32.87
#